data_AF-A0A952C079-F1
#
_entry.id   AF-A0A952C079-F1
#
_cell.length_a   1.000
_cell.length_b   1.000
_cell.length_c   1.000
_cell.angle_alpha   90.00
_cell.angle_beta   90.00
_cell.angle_gamma   90.00
#
_symmetry.space_group_name_H-M   'P 1'
#
loop_
_entity.id
_entity.type
_entity.pdbx_description
1 polymer ?
#
loop_
_entity_poly.entity_id
_entity_poly.type
_entity_poly.pdbx_seq_one_letter_code
_entity_poly.pdbx_strand_id
1 'polypeptide(L)'
;MARAESKMIMGYLPIEERHYPALLSLVAPAHPGVRLLDPFAGEGAFLQAAAMAWKLTPYANELDGERAAACIVRFGLTQAVRCDVERLVASNNAFGAAWLNPPYDHDAAASGSKRVEFRYLRHAWKWVQDGGLAMWCIYRQHVTREAAAFLAKHSNRVDVWGLPGKHLAQYDQIVVCAVKGEPADSAALFEQILRERDEPRLLTVQTEPVYALPKPPVIQRFVFAADMLDEASGLRLIDEQGAWRTSGFQALLEVPSPPAQIEPVVAPRPGHLALVLAAGVADGAVIESGEYGRVALRGKTRHIEQIARVEVEADPNDPDRQVKKTTIRLKPTTTLTLLGADGTTVEMEGDEALLGFITANKRALADYLNARFQPMYRFDLDAIPSGGQRFSHWLDSIRLNGVHRLYAAQKHVVAAITRGLQDRDSILLVGQMGVGKTAIGGTAAVAMASQIAAAIQTSMRPEQVVLIVAPPHLIEKWKREVLSVAPNAAIERLDRHEDVRRFMQRAETLPAHVPKIGLIKRDLTKLGCAWEPSVVWRTEASPLWRYDGLVPDGYELHQRIRRVRVPTCPHCGQTVMQEKKGVSAPASETWLNGGKRTCAICHTPLWRESRDRGSQPRPGEKYPPKNPRYRLDEYLKRMYPDRVYLLIWDEVHEAQHGDTGNGEAFSRMAGLSKKVLAMTGTPFNGRSSSIFNLEYALNPRVRTRYPWGGGKRLSRKERGSRAFQEVVSENSTQRGRAESRWVEHMGVREQIVEERPSYDRDTGAYTGTSTYERPYQEAPGISPLLVAEVLDHAVFFSLGDLGKALPRYEEIAHPVELDADLYAEYDRTRQRLKDYLIQRRWEGDTTFRGAYLQWAMGWHNAPFRPYEVIHNLKHPITGVKEPYTVARLPSYGEERIFAKEQALIDRVQAELGANRPCVIYFRQTATRDIQPRLETLLRRHVPEARTFILKNTVDAERREAVIAREIAKGANVVLCNPELVKTGLDLVRRVRA
;
A
#
# COMPACT_ATOMS: atom_id res chain seq x y z
N MET A 1 23.70 54.27 6.65
CA MET A 1 24.56 53.56 7.61
C MET A 1 23.82 52.49 8.41
N ALA A 2 22.58 52.72 8.90
CA ALA A 2 21.83 51.78 9.76
C ALA A 2 21.53 50.35 9.21
N ARG A 3 21.41 50.14 7.89
CA ARG A 3 21.05 48.82 7.31
C ARG A 3 22.20 47.80 7.28
N ALA A 4 23.45 48.28 7.25
CA ALA A 4 24.63 47.42 7.23
C ALA A 4 24.98 46.93 8.65
N GLU A 5 24.90 47.82 9.64
CA GLU A 5 25.07 47.49 11.07
C GLU A 5 23.99 46.51 11.56
N SER A 6 22.73 46.70 11.15
CA SER A 6 21.63 45.77 11.47
C SER A 6 21.84 44.36 10.89
N LYS A 7 22.50 44.23 9.74
CA LYS A 7 22.87 42.92 9.17
C LYS A 7 24.03 42.25 9.91
N MET A 8 24.97 43.02 10.47
CA MET A 8 26.10 42.47 11.25
C MET A 8 25.65 41.86 12.57
N ILE A 9 24.53 42.32 13.14
CA ILE A 9 23.92 41.76 14.36
C ILE A 9 22.75 40.81 14.07
N MET A 10 22.61 40.34 12.82
CA MET A 10 21.50 39.48 12.36
C MET A 10 20.10 40.00 12.70
N GLY A 11 19.92 41.33 12.76
CA GLY A 11 18.64 41.98 13.07
C GLY A 11 18.20 41.85 14.54
N TYR A 12 18.98 41.22 15.42
CA TYR A 12 18.62 41.06 16.84
C TYR A 12 18.97 42.30 17.66
N LEU A 13 18.01 42.79 18.44
CA LEU A 13 18.19 43.92 19.35
C LEU A 13 17.71 43.51 20.76
N PRO A 14 18.60 43.47 21.77
CA PRO A 14 18.21 43.06 23.12
C PRO A 14 17.33 44.10 23.79
N ILE A 15 16.49 43.65 24.73
CA ILE A 15 15.73 44.55 25.59
C ILE A 15 16.67 45.31 26.55
N GLU A 16 16.50 46.62 26.67
CA GLU A 16 17.33 47.44 27.55
C GLU A 16 17.09 47.13 29.03
N GLU A 17 18.14 47.02 29.83
CA GLU A 17 18.08 46.62 31.25
C GLU A 17 17.20 47.53 32.12
N ARG A 18 17.07 48.82 31.74
CA ARG A 18 16.18 49.77 32.44
C ARG A 18 14.70 49.32 32.48
N HIS A 19 14.29 48.43 31.58
CA HIS A 19 12.93 47.89 31.54
C HIS A 19 12.73 46.62 32.39
N TYR A 20 13.82 46.00 32.88
CA TYR A 20 13.74 44.72 33.59
C TYR A 20 12.88 44.80 34.85
N PRO A 21 13.02 45.79 35.75
CA PRO A 21 12.20 45.84 36.97
C PRO A 21 10.69 45.83 36.67
N ALA A 22 10.27 46.55 35.63
CA ALA A 22 8.86 46.62 35.25
C ALA A 22 8.37 45.32 34.59
N LEU A 23 9.17 44.72 33.69
CA LEU A 23 8.83 43.44 33.04
C LEU A 23 8.79 42.28 34.04
N LEU A 24 9.76 42.21 34.94
CA LEU A 24 9.86 41.15 35.94
C LEU A 24 8.70 41.23 36.96
N SER A 25 8.17 42.44 37.23
CA SER A 25 7.02 42.64 38.12
C SER A 25 5.70 42.09 37.57
N LEU A 26 5.59 41.81 36.27
CA LEU A 26 4.34 41.35 35.65
C LEU A 26 3.94 39.93 36.02
N VAL A 27 4.89 39.05 36.36
CA VAL A 27 4.64 37.61 36.51
C VAL A 27 4.98 37.15 37.92
N ALA A 28 4.05 36.42 38.54
CA ALA A 28 4.25 35.87 39.88
C ALA A 28 5.31 34.74 39.84
N PRO A 29 6.17 34.62 40.88
CA PRO A 29 7.06 33.47 41.01
C PRO A 29 6.28 32.14 40.99
N ALA A 30 6.73 31.19 40.18
CA ALA A 30 6.07 29.90 39.97
C ALA A 30 6.92 28.74 40.51
N HIS A 31 6.63 27.52 40.05
CA HIS A 31 7.36 26.30 40.42
C HIS A 31 8.57 26.09 39.48
N PRO A 32 9.76 25.65 39.99
CA PRO A 32 10.95 25.43 39.17
C PRO A 32 10.74 24.50 37.96
N GLY A 33 9.82 23.54 38.08
CA GLY A 33 9.43 22.64 36.98
C GLY A 33 8.70 23.30 35.80
N VAL A 34 8.30 24.58 35.90
CA VAL A 34 7.74 25.34 34.79
C VAL A 34 8.88 25.87 33.92
N ARG A 35 8.80 25.62 32.61
CA ARG A 35 9.86 25.96 31.64
C ARG A 35 9.58 27.32 30.98
N LEU A 36 10.62 28.13 30.83
CA LEU A 36 10.62 29.41 30.12
C LEU A 36 11.42 29.25 28.82
N LEU A 37 10.80 29.55 27.69
CA LEU A 37 11.46 29.52 26.38
C LEU A 37 11.88 30.93 25.94
N ASP A 38 13.08 31.04 25.39
CA ASP A 38 13.46 32.15 24.52
C ASP A 38 14.01 31.59 23.20
N PRO A 39 13.25 31.69 22.09
CA PRO A 39 13.70 31.20 20.79
C PRO A 39 14.76 32.10 20.13
N PHE A 40 15.00 33.29 20.69
CA PHE A 40 15.92 34.32 20.18
C PHE A 40 16.70 34.91 21.37
N ALA A 41 17.46 34.05 22.05
CA ALA A 41 17.99 34.35 23.36
C ALA A 41 19.03 35.48 23.40
N GLY A 42 19.67 35.79 22.26
CA GLY A 42 20.86 36.62 22.27
C GLY A 42 21.92 36.01 23.19
N GLU A 43 22.45 36.79 24.12
CA GLU A 43 23.35 36.29 25.17
C GLU A 43 22.61 35.70 26.39
N GLY A 44 21.27 35.72 26.40
CA GLY A 44 20.44 35.14 27.46
C GLY A 44 20.27 36.01 28.71
N ALA A 45 20.68 37.29 28.69
CA ALA A 45 20.65 38.17 29.87
C ALA A 45 19.25 38.34 30.47
N PHE A 46 18.25 38.71 29.66
CA PHE A 46 16.87 38.84 30.14
C PHE A 46 16.28 37.47 30.52
N LEU A 47 16.53 36.42 29.74
CA LEU A 47 16.08 35.06 30.03
C LEU A 47 16.57 34.59 31.42
N GLN A 48 17.81 34.90 31.77
CA GLN A 48 18.38 34.60 33.09
C GLN A 48 17.70 35.40 34.20
N ALA A 49 17.54 36.72 34.01
CA ALA A 49 16.87 37.58 35.00
C ALA A 49 15.41 37.15 35.24
N ALA A 50 14.69 36.83 34.16
CA ALA A 50 13.33 36.32 34.18
C ALA A 50 13.21 34.95 34.86
N ALA A 51 14.12 34.01 34.53
CA ALA A 51 14.15 32.70 35.15
C ALA A 51 14.39 32.77 36.66
N MET A 52 15.27 33.66 37.12
CA MET A 52 15.55 33.87 38.54
C MET A 52 14.37 34.53 39.26
N ALA A 53 13.82 35.62 38.71
CA ALA A 53 12.70 36.34 39.33
C ALA A 53 11.43 35.49 39.40
N TRP A 54 11.12 34.75 38.33
CA TRP A 54 9.90 33.96 38.23
C TRP A 54 10.06 32.50 38.69
N LYS A 55 11.26 32.11 39.13
CA LYS A 55 11.61 30.73 39.55
C LYS A 55 11.28 29.68 38.48
N LEU A 56 11.76 29.89 37.25
CA LEU A 56 11.52 29.03 36.09
C LEU A 56 12.79 28.34 35.60
N THR A 57 12.63 27.24 34.86
CA THR A 57 13.76 26.59 34.16
C THR A 57 13.93 27.21 32.75
N PRO A 58 15.05 27.91 32.45
CA PRO A 58 15.25 28.59 31.17
C PRO A 58 15.64 27.62 30.04
N TYR A 59 15.19 27.90 28.82
CA TYR A 59 15.59 27.24 27.58
C TYR A 59 15.86 28.29 26.50
N ALA A 60 17.08 28.31 26.00
CA ALA A 60 17.60 29.30 25.05
C ALA A 60 17.83 28.66 23.68
N ASN A 61 17.38 29.33 22.63
CA ASN A 61 17.83 29.08 21.26
C ASN A 61 18.44 30.35 20.69
N GLU A 62 19.59 30.24 20.03
CA GLU A 62 20.23 31.35 19.35
C GLU A 62 20.95 30.87 18.07
N LEU A 63 20.86 31.65 16.99
CA LEU A 63 21.44 31.30 15.70
C LEU A 63 22.93 31.66 15.64
N ASP A 64 23.29 32.82 16.20
CA ASP A 64 24.66 33.32 16.19
C ASP A 64 25.60 32.49 17.07
N GLY A 65 26.81 32.23 16.58
CA GLY A 65 27.76 31.33 17.23
C GLY A 65 28.26 31.82 18.58
N GLU A 66 28.60 33.11 18.69
CA GLU A 66 29.15 33.69 19.93
C GLU A 66 28.05 33.87 20.99
N ARG A 67 26.88 34.37 20.57
CA ARG A 67 25.72 34.53 21.47
C ARG A 67 25.18 33.18 21.95
N ALA A 68 25.12 32.16 21.08
CA ALA A 68 24.77 30.81 21.48
C ALA A 68 25.79 30.20 22.44
N ALA A 69 27.10 30.43 22.24
CA ALA A 69 28.13 29.99 23.18
C ALA A 69 27.95 30.63 24.56
N ALA A 70 27.63 31.93 24.62
CA ALA A 70 27.28 32.61 25.87
C ALA A 70 26.06 31.98 26.55
N CYS A 71 25.01 31.65 25.80
CA CYS A 71 23.85 30.92 26.32
C CYS A 71 24.21 29.53 26.87
N ILE A 72 25.08 28.78 26.17
CA ILE A 72 25.55 27.45 26.62
C ILE A 72 26.35 27.56 27.91
N VAL A 73 27.20 28.58 28.04
CA VAL A 73 27.94 28.85 29.29
C VAL A 73 26.98 29.20 30.43
N ARG A 74 25.91 29.98 30.16
CA ARG A 74 24.95 30.41 31.18
C ARG A 74 23.97 29.31 31.62
N PHE A 75 23.47 28.48 30.70
CA PHE A 75 22.37 27.55 30.97
C PHE A 75 22.74 26.07 30.81
N GLY A 76 23.86 25.75 30.18
CA GLY A 76 24.30 24.39 29.90
C GLY A 76 23.76 23.79 28.59
N LEU A 77 24.40 22.69 28.17
CA LEU A 77 24.17 22.04 26.87
C LEU A 77 22.77 21.41 26.70
N THR A 78 22.04 21.17 27.79
CA THR A 78 20.69 20.60 27.75
C THR A 78 19.60 21.66 27.65
N GLN A 79 19.95 22.93 27.85
CA GLN A 79 19.01 24.05 27.94
C GLN A 79 19.31 25.15 26.92
N ALA A 80 20.50 25.19 26.32
CA ALA A 80 20.87 26.11 25.27
C ALA A 80 21.19 25.36 23.97
N VAL A 81 20.60 25.81 22.86
CA VAL A 81 20.78 25.21 21.52
C VAL A 81 21.21 26.29 20.54
N ARG A 82 22.17 25.94 19.67
CA ARG A 82 22.54 26.76 18.51
C ARG A 82 21.80 26.27 17.26
N CYS A 83 20.71 26.91 16.87
CA CYS A 83 20.12 26.68 15.55
C CYS A 83 19.19 27.82 15.11
N ASP A 84 18.82 27.77 13.82
CA ASP A 84 17.69 28.53 13.31
C ASP A 84 16.41 28.09 14.06
N VAL A 85 15.57 29.05 14.44
CA VAL A 85 14.34 28.79 15.21
C VAL A 85 13.38 27.84 14.49
N GLU A 86 13.32 27.85 13.16
CA GLU A 86 12.43 26.97 12.41
C GLU A 86 12.93 25.53 12.37
N ARG A 87 14.22 25.36 12.68
CA ARG A 87 14.95 24.10 12.79
C ARG A 87 15.05 23.60 14.23
N LEU A 88 14.54 24.37 15.19
CA LEU A 88 14.48 23.98 16.60
C LEU A 88 13.43 22.87 16.80
N VAL A 89 13.89 21.73 17.29
CA VAL A 89 13.04 20.60 17.68
C VAL A 89 12.78 20.71 19.18
N ALA A 90 11.65 21.31 19.54
CA ALA A 90 11.18 21.39 20.92
C ALA A 90 9.81 20.71 21.10
N SER A 91 9.58 20.09 22.26
CA SER A 91 8.30 19.47 22.61
C SER A 91 7.16 20.50 22.56
N ASN A 92 6.07 20.15 21.87
CA ASN A 92 4.88 20.98 21.82
C ASN A 92 4.20 21.07 23.20
N ASN A 93 3.58 22.22 23.49
CA ASN A 93 2.89 22.49 24.76
C ASN A 93 3.73 22.20 26.02
N ALA A 94 5.03 22.51 26.00
CA ALA A 94 5.97 22.17 27.06
C ALA A 94 6.41 23.34 27.94
N PHE A 95 6.19 24.57 27.49
CA PHE A 95 6.69 25.80 28.12
C PHE A 95 5.55 26.61 28.74
N GLY A 96 5.68 26.94 30.02
CA GLY A 96 4.69 27.75 30.74
C GLY A 96 4.80 29.23 30.46
N ALA A 97 5.97 29.68 30.00
CA ALA A 97 6.19 31.03 29.53
C ALA A 97 7.10 31.03 28.30
N ALA A 98 6.96 32.03 27.44
CA ALA A 98 7.87 32.29 26.34
C ALA A 98 8.17 33.79 26.23
N TRP A 99 9.45 34.15 26.23
CA TRP A 99 9.92 35.48 25.86
C TRP A 99 10.25 35.48 24.37
N LEU A 100 9.55 36.30 23.60
CA LEU A 100 9.64 36.32 22.15
C LEU A 100 10.15 37.70 21.72
N ASN A 101 11.48 37.83 21.57
CA ASN A 101 12.14 39.02 21.04
C ASN A 101 12.78 38.70 19.67
N PRO A 102 11.97 38.55 18.59
CA PRO A 102 12.48 38.13 17.30
C PRO A 102 13.41 39.18 16.66
N PRO A 103 14.34 38.77 15.80
CA PRO A 103 15.11 39.72 14.99
C PRO A 103 14.21 40.49 14.02
N TYR A 104 14.56 41.74 13.76
CA TYR A 104 13.85 42.63 12.84
C TYR A 104 14.37 42.44 11.40
N ASP A 105 13.67 41.65 10.59
CA ASP A 105 14.06 41.37 9.20
C ASP A 105 12.87 41.17 8.24
N HIS A 106 13.16 40.99 6.94
CA HIS A 106 12.18 40.70 5.89
C HIS A 106 12.38 39.29 5.31
N ASP A 107 11.27 38.61 5.03
CA ASP A 107 11.27 37.29 4.40
C ASP A 107 11.59 37.41 2.90
N ALA A 108 12.82 37.04 2.51
CA ALA A 108 13.28 37.08 1.12
C ALA A 108 12.57 36.05 0.21
N ALA A 109 11.90 35.04 0.77
CA ALA A 109 11.25 33.98 0.01
C ALA A 109 9.75 34.22 -0.23
N ALA A 110 9.13 35.16 0.49
CA ALA A 110 7.69 35.45 0.38
C ALA A 110 7.38 36.58 -0.62
N SER A 111 6.35 36.41 -1.46
CA SER A 111 5.87 37.47 -2.35
C SER A 111 5.39 38.68 -1.53
N GLY A 112 6.04 39.83 -1.69
CA GLY A 112 5.66 41.09 -1.03
C GLY A 112 6.45 41.46 0.24
N SER A 113 7.63 40.87 0.49
CA SER A 113 8.57 41.30 1.56
C SER A 113 7.93 41.34 2.96
N LYS A 114 7.19 40.29 3.32
CA LYS A 114 6.52 40.18 4.62
C LYS A 114 7.55 40.12 5.76
N ARG A 115 7.24 40.82 6.86
CA ARG A 115 8.04 40.90 8.09
C ARG A 115 8.09 39.54 8.82
N VAL A 116 9.24 39.15 9.37
CA VAL A 116 9.46 37.79 9.94
C VAL A 116 8.94 37.62 11.38
N GLU A 117 8.73 38.71 12.11
CA GLU A 117 8.37 38.73 13.53
C GLU A 117 7.05 37.98 13.79
N PHE A 118 6.04 38.22 12.97
CA PHE A 118 4.74 37.52 13.09
C PHE A 118 4.85 36.03 12.71
N ARG A 119 5.68 35.69 11.72
CA ARG A 119 5.94 34.30 11.33
C ARG A 119 6.55 33.53 12.50
N TYR A 120 7.50 34.13 13.20
CA TYR A 120 8.16 33.53 14.36
C TYR A 120 7.25 33.42 15.58
N LEU A 121 6.42 34.42 15.87
CA LEU A 121 5.36 34.31 16.89
C LEU A 121 4.47 33.08 16.63
N ARG A 122 3.99 32.93 15.39
CA ARG A 122 3.14 31.80 14.99
C ARG A 122 3.86 30.46 15.09
N HIS A 123 5.14 30.42 14.73
CA HIS A 123 5.96 29.21 14.84
C HIS A 123 6.18 28.79 16.29
N ALA A 124 6.50 29.74 17.17
CA ALA A 124 6.77 29.48 18.59
C ALA A 124 5.52 29.10 19.39
N TRP A 125 4.33 29.48 18.91
CA TRP A 125 3.05 29.24 19.59
C TRP A 125 2.74 27.77 19.89
N LYS A 126 3.28 26.84 19.08
CA LYS A 126 3.11 25.38 19.28
C LYS A 126 3.84 24.86 20.53
N TRP A 127 4.84 25.58 21.03
CA TRP A 127 5.65 25.18 22.18
C TRP A 127 5.08 25.66 23.52
N VAL A 128 4.41 26.81 23.54
CA VAL A 128 3.74 27.33 24.74
C VAL A 128 2.61 26.39 25.12
N GLN A 129 2.47 26.03 26.40
CA GLN A 129 1.37 25.19 26.88
C GLN A 129 0.06 25.97 27.01
N ASP A 130 -1.08 25.28 27.05
CA ASP A 130 -2.36 25.93 27.31
C ASP A 130 -2.36 26.57 28.71
N GLY A 131 -2.87 27.81 28.79
CA GLY A 131 -2.74 28.67 29.96
C GLY A 131 -1.37 29.34 30.13
N GLY A 132 -0.38 29.03 29.27
CA GLY A 132 0.96 29.62 29.32
C GLY A 132 1.02 31.04 28.77
N LEU A 133 2.00 31.82 29.23
CA LEU A 133 2.18 33.23 28.87
C LEU A 133 3.22 33.41 27.75
N ALA A 134 2.81 34.00 26.62
CA ALA A 134 3.73 34.46 25.59
C ALA A 134 3.90 35.99 25.70
N MET A 135 5.14 36.45 25.86
CA MET A 135 5.50 37.86 25.92
C MET A 135 6.25 38.25 24.65
N TRP A 136 5.56 38.96 23.76
CA TRP A 136 6.10 39.33 22.44
C TRP A 136 6.60 40.77 22.44
N CYS A 137 7.92 40.94 22.42
CA CYS A 137 8.60 42.23 22.45
C CYS A 137 8.90 42.69 21.03
N ILE A 138 8.25 43.77 20.58
CA ILE A 138 8.35 44.28 19.21
C ILE A 138 8.10 45.79 19.15
N TYR A 139 8.32 46.42 18.00
CA TYR A 139 7.87 47.79 17.77
C TYR A 139 6.36 47.88 17.54
N ARG A 140 5.76 48.98 18.00
CA ARG A 140 4.31 49.22 17.96
C ARG A 140 3.66 48.92 16.61
N GLN A 141 4.31 49.35 15.52
CA GLN A 141 3.82 49.16 14.15
C GLN A 141 3.83 47.70 13.65
N HIS A 142 4.49 46.78 14.36
CA HIS A 142 4.58 45.36 13.97
C HIS A 142 3.43 44.51 14.52
N VAL A 143 2.56 45.06 15.37
CA VAL A 143 1.24 44.48 15.67
C VAL A 143 0.30 44.79 14.52
N THR A 144 0.44 44.01 13.44
CA THR A 144 -0.44 44.10 12.28
C THR A 144 -1.82 43.53 12.61
N ARG A 145 -2.82 43.81 11.76
CA ARG A 145 -4.15 43.20 11.91
C ARG A 145 -4.10 41.66 11.82
N GLU A 146 -3.15 41.10 11.06
CA GLU A 146 -2.95 39.65 11.00
C GLU A 146 -2.43 39.09 12.34
N ALA A 147 -1.47 39.78 12.97
CA ALA A 147 -0.96 39.41 14.28
C ALA A 147 -2.01 39.54 15.39
N ALA A 148 -2.76 40.65 15.39
CA ALA A 148 -3.86 40.85 16.33
C ALA A 148 -4.95 39.78 16.18
N ALA A 149 -5.31 39.41 14.95
CA ALA A 149 -6.32 38.36 14.69
C ALA A 149 -5.84 36.98 15.15
N PHE A 150 -4.56 36.67 14.96
CA PHE A 150 -3.96 35.43 15.47
C PHE A 150 -4.00 35.38 17.00
N LEU A 151 -3.54 36.43 17.68
CA LEU A 151 -3.54 36.52 19.13
C LEU A 151 -4.96 36.43 19.70
N ALA A 152 -5.92 37.14 19.10
CA ALA A 152 -7.32 37.13 19.52
C ALA A 152 -8.00 35.77 19.37
N LYS A 153 -7.55 34.94 18.42
CA LYS A 153 -8.10 33.60 18.17
C LYS A 153 -7.51 32.53 19.10
N HIS A 154 -6.28 32.73 19.55
CA HIS A 154 -5.49 31.69 20.22
C HIS A 154 -5.12 32.02 21.67
N SER A 155 -5.66 33.12 22.21
CA SER A 155 -5.41 33.57 23.59
C SER A 155 -6.73 33.82 24.30
N ASN A 156 -6.79 33.50 25.60
CA ASN A 156 -7.94 33.85 26.45
C ASN A 156 -7.85 35.29 26.98
N ARG A 157 -6.64 35.87 27.00
CA ARG A 157 -6.34 37.23 27.44
C ARG A 157 -5.12 37.76 26.67
N VAL A 158 -5.17 39.03 26.27
CA VAL A 158 -4.05 39.76 25.69
C VAL A 158 -4.03 41.17 26.28
N ASP A 159 -2.87 41.61 26.76
CA ASP A 159 -2.66 43.00 27.19
C ASP A 159 -1.44 43.58 26.43
N VAL A 160 -1.56 44.82 25.93
CA VAL A 160 -0.46 45.52 25.23
C VAL A 160 0.16 46.60 26.11
N TRP A 161 1.43 46.41 26.45
CA TRP A 161 2.19 47.31 27.32
C TRP A 161 3.20 48.14 26.52
N GLY A 162 3.18 49.46 26.68
CA GLY A 162 4.15 50.37 26.08
C GLY A 162 5.39 50.51 26.96
N LEU A 163 6.59 50.35 26.41
CA LEU A 163 7.82 50.57 27.18
C LEU A 163 8.16 52.07 27.24
N PRO A 164 8.54 52.62 28.40
CA PRO A 164 8.83 54.04 28.54
C PRO A 164 10.10 54.48 27.80
N GLY A 165 9.98 55.51 26.97
CA GLY A 165 11.10 56.01 26.16
C GLY A 165 11.23 55.27 24.82
N LYS A 166 12.11 55.77 23.95
CA LYS A 166 12.32 55.21 22.61
C LYS A 166 13.49 54.24 22.60
N HIS A 167 13.28 53.05 22.05
CA HIS A 167 14.35 52.09 21.78
C HIS A 167 15.23 52.63 20.64
N LEU A 168 16.56 52.63 20.84
CA LEU A 168 17.53 53.29 19.94
C LEU A 168 17.20 54.77 19.64
N ALA A 169 16.53 55.46 20.58
CA ALA A 169 16.04 56.84 20.44
C ALA A 169 15.03 57.08 19.28
N GLN A 170 14.59 56.04 18.57
CA GLN A 170 13.81 56.19 17.33
C GLN A 170 12.47 55.43 17.34
N TYR A 171 12.36 54.29 18.04
CA TYR A 171 11.22 53.39 17.91
C TYR A 171 10.45 53.22 19.23
N ASP A 172 9.12 53.27 19.13
CA ASP A 172 8.23 52.96 20.24
C ASP A 172 8.09 51.43 20.37
N GLN A 173 8.73 50.87 21.40
CA GLN A 173 8.73 49.44 21.69
C GLN A 173 7.59 49.08 22.64
N ILE A 174 6.94 47.95 22.38
CA ILE A 174 5.84 47.43 23.17
C ILE A 174 6.10 45.96 23.53
N VAL A 175 5.43 45.47 24.56
CA VAL A 175 5.38 44.05 24.89
C VAL A 175 3.92 43.61 24.91
N VAL A 176 3.59 42.68 24.02
CA VAL A 176 2.26 42.07 23.96
C VAL A 176 2.28 40.81 24.81
N CYS A 177 1.56 40.82 25.92
CA CYS A 177 1.45 39.71 26.85
C CYS A 177 0.17 38.93 26.54
N ALA A 178 0.29 37.71 26.04
CA ALA A 178 -0.82 36.88 25.60
C ALA A 178 -0.84 35.54 26.34
N VAL A 179 -1.98 35.20 26.95
CA VAL A 179 -2.17 33.92 27.65
C VAL A 179 -2.85 32.94 26.71
N LYS A 180 -2.14 31.86 26.35
CA LYS A 180 -2.62 30.87 25.39
C LYS A 180 -3.88 30.17 25.89
N GLY A 181 -4.91 30.09 25.04
CA GLY A 181 -6.18 29.45 25.37
C GLY A 181 -7.29 29.80 24.41
N GLU A 182 -8.50 29.28 24.63
CA GLU A 182 -9.66 29.62 23.81
C GLU A 182 -10.27 30.96 24.29
N PRO A 183 -10.47 31.93 23.38
CA PRO A 183 -11.10 33.21 23.73
C PRO A 183 -12.60 33.03 24.00
N ALA A 184 -13.13 33.75 24.99
CA ALA A 184 -14.57 33.84 25.19
C ALA A 184 -15.28 34.60 24.06
N ASP A 185 -14.64 35.67 23.55
CA ASP A 185 -15.06 36.43 22.37
C ASP A 185 -13.84 36.94 21.60
N SER A 186 -13.50 36.25 20.51
CA SER A 186 -12.35 36.60 19.67
C SER A 186 -12.50 37.93 18.94
N ALA A 187 -13.73 38.40 18.68
CA ALA A 187 -13.95 39.65 17.96
C ALA A 187 -13.74 40.86 18.89
N ALA A 188 -14.28 40.78 20.10
CA ALA A 188 -14.05 41.80 21.12
C ALA A 188 -12.56 41.92 21.50
N LEU A 189 -11.88 40.78 21.68
CA LEU A 189 -10.45 40.74 21.98
C LEU A 189 -9.60 41.31 20.84
N PHE A 190 -9.98 41.08 19.58
CA PHE A 190 -9.30 41.66 18.42
C PHE A 190 -9.35 43.19 18.41
N GLU A 191 -10.53 43.79 18.61
CA GLU A 191 -10.68 45.24 18.66
C GLU A 191 -9.97 45.84 19.89
N GLN A 192 -9.97 45.14 21.03
CA GLN A 192 -9.19 45.55 22.20
C GLN A 192 -7.69 45.62 21.88
N ILE A 193 -7.12 44.59 21.24
CA ILE A 193 -5.69 44.56 20.90
C ILE A 193 -5.31 45.71 19.96
N LEU A 194 -6.17 46.05 18.98
CA LEU A 194 -5.90 47.17 18.08
C LEU A 194 -5.95 48.51 18.81
N ARG A 195 -6.93 48.69 19.71
CA ARG A 195 -7.02 49.90 20.56
C ARG A 195 -5.80 50.03 21.47
N GLU A 196 -5.40 48.96 22.15
CA GLU A 196 -4.24 48.99 23.04
C GLU A 196 -2.91 49.05 22.28
N ARG A 197 -2.84 48.62 21.01
CA ARG A 197 -1.69 48.94 20.15
C ARG A 197 -1.61 50.43 19.88
N ASP A 198 -2.75 51.08 19.63
CA ASP A 198 -2.79 52.49 19.26
C ASP A 198 -2.62 53.42 20.48
N GLU A 199 -3.04 52.97 21.65
CA GLU A 199 -2.85 53.68 22.92
C GLU A 199 -2.39 52.68 24.00
N PRO A 200 -1.11 52.23 23.94
CA PRO A 200 -0.61 51.22 24.85
C PRO A 200 -0.47 51.77 26.26
N ARG A 201 -0.83 50.95 27.24
CA ARG A 201 -0.67 51.29 28.66
C ARG A 201 0.82 51.31 28.99
N LEU A 202 1.32 52.42 29.53
CA LEU A 202 2.73 52.54 29.88
C LEU A 202 3.11 51.51 30.95
N LEU A 203 4.15 50.73 30.71
CA LEU A 203 4.64 49.72 31.63
C LEU A 203 5.46 50.37 32.75
N THR A 204 4.88 50.41 33.94
CA THR A 204 5.54 50.77 35.19
C THR A 204 5.74 49.52 36.06
N VAL A 205 6.55 49.63 37.11
CA VAL A 205 6.69 48.55 38.10
C VAL A 205 5.34 48.30 38.77
N GLN A 206 4.84 47.07 38.68
CA GLN A 206 3.57 46.67 39.26
C GLN A 206 3.76 46.33 40.75
N THR A 207 2.83 46.78 41.60
CA THR A 207 2.82 46.47 43.03
C THR A 207 2.40 45.01 43.30
N GLU A 208 1.58 44.44 42.41
CA GLU A 208 1.16 43.05 42.43
C GLU A 208 1.35 42.42 41.04
N PRO A 209 1.77 41.15 40.94
CA PRO A 209 1.92 40.49 39.65
C PRO A 209 0.60 40.35 38.88
N VAL A 210 0.64 40.63 37.58
CA VAL A 210 -0.53 40.61 36.68
C VAL A 210 -0.85 39.21 36.16
N TYR A 211 0.18 38.36 35.99
CA TYR A 211 0.05 37.02 35.41
C TYR A 211 0.51 35.93 36.39
N ALA A 212 -0.27 34.86 36.46
CA ALA A 212 0.09 33.62 37.14
C ALA A 212 0.33 32.52 36.10
N LEU A 213 1.43 31.79 36.23
CA LEU A 213 1.79 30.73 35.28
C LEU A 213 1.12 29.40 35.65
N PRO A 214 0.75 28.57 34.65
CA PRO A 214 0.10 27.29 34.87
C PRO A 214 1.07 26.26 35.48
N LYS A 215 0.52 25.17 36.03
CA LYS A 215 1.31 24.05 36.54
C LYS A 215 2.15 23.40 35.41
N PRO A 216 3.30 22.78 35.73
CA PRO A 216 4.10 22.06 34.73
C PRO A 216 3.29 20.96 34.02
N PRO A 217 3.40 20.81 32.69
CA PRO A 217 2.71 19.77 31.94
C PRO A 217 3.39 18.41 32.16
N VAL A 218 2.60 17.33 32.18
CA VAL A 218 3.13 15.95 32.25
C VAL A 218 3.54 15.50 30.84
N ILE A 219 4.85 15.41 30.61
CA ILE A 219 5.42 15.02 29.31
C ILE A 219 6.29 13.78 29.50
N GLN A 220 5.92 12.68 28.83
CA GLN A 220 6.64 11.39 28.94
C GLN A 220 8.08 11.47 28.41
N ARG A 221 8.30 12.25 27.35
CA ARG A 221 9.63 12.49 26.77
C ARG A 221 9.73 13.94 26.31
N PHE A 222 10.52 14.72 27.03
CA PHE A 222 10.83 16.10 26.67
C PHE A 222 11.99 16.14 25.67
N VAL A 223 11.89 16.97 24.64
CA VAL A 223 12.90 17.17 23.61
C VAL A 223 13.14 18.67 23.44
N PHE A 224 14.41 19.05 23.37
CA PHE A 224 14.86 20.40 23.03
C PHE A 224 16.25 20.26 22.35
N ALA A 225 16.29 20.32 21.03
CA ALA A 225 17.50 20.08 20.24
C ALA A 225 17.43 20.72 18.85
N ALA A 226 18.57 20.88 18.19
CA ALA A 226 18.62 21.24 16.76
C ALA A 226 18.25 20.05 15.87
N ASP A 227 17.69 20.30 14.68
CA ASP A 227 17.44 19.26 13.68
C ASP A 227 18.71 18.73 12.98
N MET A 228 19.79 19.51 13.01
CA MET A 228 21.12 19.19 12.49
C MET A 228 22.13 19.22 13.61
N LEU A 229 22.98 18.21 13.63
CA LEU A 229 24.14 18.15 14.50
C LEU A 229 25.32 18.78 13.75
N ASP A 230 26.05 19.68 14.41
CA ASP A 230 27.33 20.14 13.90
C ASP A 230 28.38 19.01 13.93
N GLU A 231 29.47 19.17 13.18
CA GLU A 231 30.52 18.15 13.03
C GLU A 231 31.12 17.70 14.37
N ALA A 232 31.36 18.64 15.30
CA ALA A 232 31.96 18.33 16.60
C ALA A 232 30.98 17.58 17.52
N SER A 233 29.69 17.92 17.47
CA SER A 233 28.61 17.21 18.17
C SER A 233 28.35 15.85 17.54
N GLY A 234 28.42 15.74 16.21
CA GLY A 234 28.29 14.50 15.45
C GLY A 234 29.41 13.50 15.73
N LEU A 235 30.67 13.94 15.73
CA LEU A 235 31.84 13.10 16.04
C LEU A 235 31.73 12.44 17.42
N ARG A 236 31.38 13.23 18.44
CA ARG A 236 31.19 12.68 19.80
C ARG A 236 30.05 11.67 19.87
N LEU A 237 28.94 11.91 19.17
CA LEU A 237 27.84 10.95 19.10
C LEU A 237 28.22 9.66 18.36
N ILE A 238 29.10 9.74 17.35
CA ILE A 238 29.65 8.55 16.67
C ILE A 238 30.57 7.77 17.61
N ASP A 239 31.37 8.44 18.42
CA ASP A 239 32.27 7.77 19.38
C ASP A 239 31.50 7.09 20.52
N GLU A 240 30.48 7.76 21.06
CA GLU A 240 29.69 7.29 22.21
C GLU A 240 28.57 6.31 21.78
N GLN A 241 27.93 6.54 20.64
CA GLN A 241 26.70 5.86 20.20
C GLN A 241 26.75 5.35 18.75
N GLY A 242 27.94 5.26 18.15
CA GLY A 242 28.11 4.89 16.75
C GLY A 242 27.51 3.54 16.37
N ALA A 243 27.04 3.43 15.12
CA ALA A 243 26.41 2.24 14.58
C ALA A 243 27.28 0.98 14.71
N TRP A 244 28.62 1.14 14.73
CA TRP A 244 29.56 0.04 14.93
C TRP A 244 29.40 -0.68 16.27
N ARG A 245 28.89 -0.01 17.31
CA ARG A 245 28.58 -0.64 18.61
C ARG A 245 27.25 -1.40 18.61
N THR A 246 26.43 -1.26 17.56
CA THR A 246 25.12 -1.93 17.51
C THR A 246 25.28 -3.42 17.19
N SER A 247 24.42 -4.24 17.77
CA SER A 247 24.35 -5.68 17.48
C SER A 247 24.12 -5.96 16.00
N GLY A 248 23.37 -5.10 15.29
CA GLY A 248 23.16 -5.22 13.85
C GLY A 248 24.43 -5.04 13.01
N PHE A 249 25.35 -4.17 13.43
CA PHE A 249 26.63 -3.98 12.75
C PHE A 249 27.62 -5.09 13.10
N GLN A 250 27.67 -5.52 14.37
CA GLN A 250 28.50 -6.65 14.79
C GLN A 250 28.09 -7.94 14.05
N ALA A 251 26.79 -8.16 13.84
CA ALA A 251 26.29 -9.27 13.02
C ALA A 251 26.71 -9.23 11.54
N LEU A 252 27.13 -8.08 11.00
CA LEU A 252 27.69 -8.00 9.64
C LEU A 252 29.16 -8.42 9.58
N LEU A 253 29.86 -8.41 10.72
CA LEU A 253 31.25 -8.85 10.86
C LEU A 253 31.34 -10.35 11.19
N GLU A 254 30.23 -10.95 11.63
CA GLU A 254 30.13 -12.39 11.84
C GLU A 254 30.24 -13.14 10.50
N VAL A 255 31.12 -14.14 10.45
CA VAL A 255 31.21 -15.05 9.31
C VAL A 255 29.87 -15.78 9.19
N PRO A 256 29.12 -15.64 8.07
CA PRO A 256 27.83 -16.29 7.95
C PRO A 256 28.01 -17.81 8.01
N SER A 257 27.23 -18.46 8.88
CA SER A 257 27.16 -19.92 8.92
C SER A 257 26.84 -20.46 7.52
N PRO A 258 27.38 -21.65 7.14
CA PRO A 258 27.00 -22.30 5.90
C PRO A 258 25.47 -22.37 5.82
N PRO A 259 24.84 -22.04 4.68
CA PRO A 259 23.40 -22.13 4.55
C PRO A 259 22.96 -23.54 4.94
N ALA A 260 21.93 -23.63 5.79
CA ALA A 260 21.34 -24.91 6.16
C ALA A 260 21.02 -25.71 4.89
N GLN A 261 21.41 -26.99 4.89
CA GLN A 261 21.22 -27.91 3.76
C GLN A 261 19.76 -27.82 3.30
N ILE A 262 19.53 -27.39 2.06
CA ILE A 262 18.18 -27.32 1.49
C ILE A 262 17.77 -28.76 1.21
N GLU A 263 16.58 -29.16 1.64
CA GLU A 263 16.04 -30.50 1.40
C GLU A 263 14.80 -30.35 0.52
N PRO A 264 15.00 -30.21 -0.81
CA PRO A 264 13.89 -29.96 -1.72
C PRO A 264 12.93 -31.16 -1.75
N VAL A 265 11.64 -30.87 -1.97
CA VAL A 265 10.61 -31.92 -2.01
C VAL A 265 10.88 -32.92 -3.15
N VAL A 266 11.30 -32.41 -4.31
CA VAL A 266 11.69 -33.18 -5.51
C VAL A 266 12.99 -32.64 -6.07
N ALA A 267 13.71 -33.47 -6.84
CA ALA A 267 14.92 -33.05 -7.52
C ALA A 267 14.66 -31.80 -8.40
N PRO A 268 15.46 -30.72 -8.29
CA PRO A 268 15.28 -29.53 -9.12
C PRO A 268 15.57 -29.83 -10.58
N ARG A 269 14.89 -29.11 -11.48
CA ARG A 269 15.16 -29.19 -12.92
C ARG A 269 16.50 -28.54 -13.27
N PRO A 270 17.16 -28.91 -14.39
CA PRO A 270 18.39 -28.27 -14.85
C PRO A 270 18.34 -26.72 -14.86
N GLY A 271 17.23 -26.12 -15.30
CA GLY A 271 17.07 -24.66 -15.27
C GLY A 271 16.97 -24.05 -13.86
N HIS A 272 16.44 -24.78 -12.88
CA HIS A 272 16.46 -24.34 -11.48
C HIS A 272 17.83 -24.55 -10.86
N LEU A 273 18.54 -25.64 -11.21
CA LEU A 273 19.90 -25.92 -10.75
C LEU A 273 20.83 -24.76 -11.15
N ALA A 274 20.71 -24.26 -12.38
CA ALA A 274 21.43 -23.07 -12.84
C ALA A 274 21.28 -21.87 -11.88
N LEU A 275 20.04 -21.55 -11.52
CA LEU A 275 19.70 -20.43 -10.65
C LEU A 275 20.15 -20.64 -9.20
N VAL A 276 20.15 -21.89 -8.72
CA VAL A 276 20.61 -22.28 -7.38
C VAL A 276 22.13 -22.19 -7.27
N LEU A 277 22.86 -22.65 -8.28
CA LEU A 277 24.32 -22.51 -8.37
C LEU A 277 24.72 -21.04 -8.38
N ALA A 278 24.07 -20.25 -9.26
CA ALA A 278 24.22 -18.81 -9.35
C ALA A 278 23.93 -18.09 -8.02
N ALA A 279 22.90 -18.53 -7.30
CA ALA A 279 22.50 -18.01 -5.99
C ALA A 279 23.52 -18.26 -4.86
N GLY A 280 24.66 -18.90 -5.13
CA GLY A 280 25.73 -19.17 -4.16
C GLY A 280 25.47 -20.37 -3.26
N VAL A 281 24.44 -21.18 -3.57
CA VAL A 281 24.12 -22.39 -2.77
C VAL A 281 25.18 -23.48 -2.93
N ALA A 282 25.93 -23.45 -4.04
CA ALA A 282 27.05 -24.33 -4.31
C ALA A 282 28.41 -23.66 -4.13
N ASP A 283 28.48 -22.56 -3.38
CA ASP A 283 29.77 -21.96 -3.03
C ASP A 283 30.65 -23.01 -2.32
N GLY A 284 31.86 -23.21 -2.87
CA GLY A 284 32.80 -24.23 -2.44
C GLY A 284 32.62 -25.61 -3.10
N ALA A 285 31.71 -25.76 -4.07
CA ALA A 285 31.55 -27.00 -4.83
C ALA A 285 32.77 -27.26 -5.72
N VAL A 286 33.30 -28.48 -5.71
CA VAL A 286 34.39 -28.89 -6.59
C VAL A 286 33.86 -29.85 -7.65
N ILE A 287 34.05 -29.51 -8.92
CA ILE A 287 33.60 -30.33 -10.06
C ILE A 287 34.75 -30.59 -11.04
N GLU A 288 34.64 -31.67 -11.79
CA GLU A 288 35.47 -31.94 -12.97
C GLU A 288 34.81 -31.29 -14.20
N SER A 289 35.41 -30.23 -14.71
CA SER A 289 34.99 -29.57 -15.94
C SER A 289 35.78 -30.08 -17.14
N GLY A 290 35.11 -30.35 -18.25
CA GLY A 290 35.79 -30.77 -19.48
C GLY A 290 36.69 -29.70 -20.09
N GLU A 291 36.38 -28.43 -19.84
CA GLU A 291 37.10 -27.27 -20.39
C GLU A 291 38.15 -26.72 -19.41
N TYR A 292 37.84 -26.69 -18.11
CA TYR A 292 38.68 -26.04 -17.09
C TYR A 292 39.34 -27.03 -16.11
N GLY A 293 39.18 -28.34 -16.33
CA GLY A 293 39.66 -29.36 -15.40
C GLY A 293 38.94 -29.30 -14.04
N ARG A 294 39.65 -29.68 -12.98
CA ARG A 294 39.10 -29.66 -11.62
C ARG A 294 39.02 -28.24 -11.08
N VAL A 295 37.79 -27.75 -10.85
CA VAL A 295 37.52 -26.37 -10.42
C VAL A 295 36.62 -26.30 -9.20
N ALA A 296 36.88 -25.33 -8.32
CA ALA A 296 35.98 -24.93 -7.25
C ALA A 296 35.06 -23.78 -7.71
N LEU A 297 33.79 -23.81 -7.32
CA LEU A 297 32.76 -22.87 -7.76
C LEU A 297 32.43 -21.84 -6.67
N ARG A 298 32.21 -20.60 -7.07
CA ARG A 298 31.65 -19.55 -6.22
C ARG A 298 30.66 -18.69 -7.02
N GLY A 299 29.39 -18.71 -6.65
CA GLY A 299 28.35 -17.83 -7.19
C GLY A 299 28.20 -16.58 -6.34
N LYS A 300 28.18 -15.41 -6.98
CA LYS A 300 27.91 -14.14 -6.30
C LYS A 300 26.85 -13.34 -7.05
N THR A 301 25.77 -13.01 -6.35
CA THR A 301 24.74 -12.09 -6.85
C THR A 301 24.97 -10.70 -6.26
N ARG A 302 25.09 -9.68 -7.12
CA ARG A 302 25.16 -8.26 -6.70
C ARG A 302 24.17 -7.43 -7.49
N HIS A 303 23.63 -6.38 -6.87
CA HIS A 303 22.88 -5.38 -7.62
C HIS A 303 23.86 -4.46 -8.34
N ILE A 304 23.75 -4.40 -9.66
CA ILE A 304 24.55 -3.51 -10.50
C ILE A 304 23.64 -2.38 -10.97
N GLU A 305 24.12 -1.14 -10.85
CA GLU A 305 23.47 0.03 -11.43
C GLU A 305 23.66 0.02 -12.94
N GLN A 306 22.55 0.06 -13.66
CA GLN A 306 22.53 0.16 -15.11
C GLN A 306 21.67 1.34 -15.52
N ILE A 307 22.18 2.20 -16.41
CA ILE A 307 21.39 3.28 -16.99
C ILE A 307 20.41 2.65 -17.98
N ALA A 308 19.13 2.60 -17.61
CA ALA A 308 18.09 1.95 -18.41
C ALA A 308 17.59 2.86 -19.54
N ARG A 309 17.47 4.16 -19.27
CA ARG A 309 17.00 5.14 -20.24
C ARG A 309 17.47 6.54 -19.87
N VAL A 310 17.80 7.34 -20.87
CA VAL A 310 17.99 8.79 -20.74
C VAL A 310 16.96 9.47 -21.65
N GLU A 311 16.10 10.29 -21.07
CA GLU A 311 15.14 11.12 -21.81
C GLU A 311 15.50 12.58 -21.61
N VAL A 312 15.41 13.36 -22.69
CA VAL A 312 15.53 14.82 -22.64
C VAL A 312 14.16 15.37 -23.04
N GLU A 313 13.47 16.02 -22.11
CA GLU A 313 12.17 16.63 -22.35
C GLU A 313 12.25 18.14 -22.14
N ALA A 314 11.44 18.91 -22.85
CA ALA A 314 11.29 20.33 -22.57
C ALA A 314 10.66 20.55 -21.18
N ASP A 315 11.07 21.58 -20.44
CA ASP A 315 10.50 21.90 -19.14
C ASP A 315 9.00 22.19 -19.30
N PRO A 316 8.12 21.57 -18.49
CA PRO A 316 6.67 21.79 -18.59
C PRO A 316 6.24 23.25 -18.46
N ASN A 317 7.06 24.10 -17.85
CA ASN A 317 6.80 25.51 -17.63
C ASN A 317 7.57 26.43 -18.58
N ASP A 318 8.57 25.92 -19.32
CA ASP A 318 9.39 26.70 -20.24
C ASP A 318 9.92 25.81 -21.41
N PRO A 319 9.34 25.92 -22.62
CA PRO A 319 9.69 25.09 -23.78
C PRO A 319 11.15 25.18 -24.23
N ASP A 320 11.84 26.28 -23.92
CA ASP A 320 13.24 26.51 -24.29
C ASP A 320 14.23 25.84 -23.32
N ARG A 321 13.74 25.28 -22.20
CA ARG A 321 14.56 24.59 -21.21
C ARG A 321 14.48 23.09 -21.37
N GLN A 322 15.60 22.40 -21.20
CA GLN A 322 15.65 20.94 -21.26
C GLN A 322 15.85 20.34 -19.87
N VAL A 323 15.01 19.36 -19.52
CA VAL A 323 15.13 18.52 -18.33
C VAL A 323 15.63 17.15 -18.77
N LYS A 324 16.76 16.72 -18.22
CA LYS A 324 17.31 15.40 -18.48
C LYS A 324 16.86 14.45 -17.37
N LYS A 325 16.15 13.39 -17.76
CA LYS A 325 15.71 12.33 -16.86
C LYS A 325 16.54 11.09 -17.13
N THR A 326 17.34 10.70 -16.15
CA THR A 326 18.14 9.47 -16.16
C THR A 326 17.42 8.42 -15.32
N THR A 327 16.98 7.35 -15.96
CA THR A 327 16.38 6.21 -15.28
C THR A 327 17.46 5.17 -14.98
N ILE A 328 17.80 5.03 -13.71
CA ILE A 328 18.80 4.08 -13.20
C ILE A 328 18.07 2.83 -12.72
N ARG A 329 18.51 1.65 -13.16
CA ARG A 329 17.96 0.36 -12.78
C ARG A 329 19.01 -0.45 -12.02
N LEU A 330 18.68 -0.82 -10.78
CA LEU A 330 19.43 -1.75 -9.96
C LEU A 330 18.98 -3.18 -10.29
N LYS A 331 19.73 -3.87 -11.15
CA LYS A 331 19.44 -5.25 -11.53
C LYS A 331 20.36 -6.22 -10.75
N PRO A 332 19.81 -7.26 -10.09
CA PRO A 332 20.63 -8.33 -9.55
C PRO A 332 21.29 -9.06 -10.73
N THR A 333 22.61 -9.02 -10.77
CA THR A 333 23.45 -9.69 -11.75
C THR A 333 24.27 -10.75 -11.03
N THR A 334 24.36 -11.93 -11.64
CA THR A 334 25.09 -13.05 -11.07
C THR A 334 26.40 -13.25 -11.80
N THR A 335 27.48 -13.39 -11.04
CA THR A 335 28.80 -13.77 -11.51
C THR A 335 29.12 -15.15 -10.94
N LEU A 336 29.59 -16.08 -11.77
CA LEU A 336 30.14 -17.37 -11.33
C LEU A 336 31.65 -17.32 -11.49
N THR A 337 32.37 -17.51 -10.39
CA THR A 337 33.84 -17.61 -10.37
C THR A 337 34.24 -19.07 -10.24
N LEU A 338 35.11 -19.53 -11.14
CA LEU A 338 35.80 -20.81 -11.08
C LEU A 338 37.19 -20.58 -10.51
N LEU A 339 37.63 -21.42 -9.57
CA LEU A 339 39.00 -21.47 -9.06
C LEU A 339 39.62 -22.81 -9.47
N GLY A 340 40.60 -22.77 -10.38
CA GLY A 340 41.39 -23.91 -10.81
C GLY A 340 42.32 -24.42 -9.71
N ALA A 341 42.72 -25.68 -9.81
CA ALA A 341 43.66 -26.31 -8.86
C ALA A 341 45.04 -25.63 -8.83
N ASP A 342 45.41 -24.92 -9.90
CA ASP A 342 46.63 -24.11 -10.04
C ASP A 342 46.49 -22.69 -9.47
N GLY A 343 45.31 -22.34 -8.92
CA GLY A 343 45.02 -21.02 -8.39
C GLY A 343 44.51 -20.02 -9.42
N THR A 344 44.33 -20.42 -10.69
CA THR A 344 43.75 -19.55 -11.72
C THR A 344 42.27 -19.31 -11.46
N THR A 345 41.80 -18.10 -11.73
CA THR A 345 40.38 -17.74 -11.57
C THR A 345 39.75 -17.35 -12.89
N VAL A 346 38.60 -17.94 -13.20
CA VAL A 346 37.78 -17.58 -14.37
C VAL A 346 36.45 -17.03 -13.89
N GLU A 347 36.14 -15.79 -14.25
CA GLU A 347 34.85 -15.17 -13.93
C GLU A 347 33.94 -15.19 -15.15
N MET A 348 32.70 -15.62 -14.94
CA MET A 348 31.66 -15.66 -15.96
C MET A 348 30.52 -14.74 -15.55
N GLU A 349 30.22 -13.76 -16.39
CA GLU A 349 29.14 -12.80 -16.20
C GLU A 349 28.12 -12.88 -17.34
N GLY A 350 26.84 -12.70 -16.99
CA GLY A 350 25.75 -12.70 -17.96
C GLY A 350 25.09 -14.07 -18.18
N ASP A 351 23.81 -14.03 -18.53
CA ASP A 351 22.93 -15.21 -18.56
C ASP A 351 23.42 -16.27 -19.57
N GLU A 352 23.95 -15.86 -20.73
CA GLU A 352 24.38 -16.75 -21.81
C GLU A 352 25.65 -17.54 -21.46
N ALA A 353 26.66 -16.88 -20.89
CA ALA A 353 27.90 -17.53 -20.45
C ALA A 353 27.62 -18.55 -19.33
N LEU A 354 26.77 -18.17 -18.36
CA LEU A 354 26.33 -19.06 -17.29
C LEU A 354 25.57 -20.28 -17.82
N LEU A 355 24.58 -20.07 -18.71
CA LEU A 355 23.83 -21.16 -19.33
C LEU A 355 24.73 -22.09 -20.15
N GLY A 356 25.69 -21.52 -20.90
CA GLY A 356 26.70 -22.27 -21.64
C GLY A 356 27.50 -23.20 -20.74
N PHE A 357 28.10 -22.65 -19.67
CA PHE A 357 28.87 -23.42 -18.69
C PHE A 357 28.04 -24.53 -18.03
N ILE A 358 26.81 -24.23 -17.60
CA ILE A 358 25.94 -25.20 -16.95
C ILE A 358 25.53 -26.32 -17.92
N THR A 359 25.27 -25.98 -19.17
CA THR A 359 24.91 -26.96 -20.21
C THR A 359 26.08 -27.88 -20.52
N ALA A 360 27.29 -27.33 -20.64
CA ALA A 360 28.51 -28.08 -20.89
C ALA A 360 28.88 -29.00 -19.71
N ASN A 361 28.67 -28.56 -18.46
CA ASN A 361 29.04 -29.27 -17.24
C ASN A 361 27.85 -29.95 -16.53
N LYS A 362 26.74 -30.16 -17.25
CA LYS A 362 25.46 -30.62 -16.71
C LYS A 362 25.58 -31.88 -15.86
N ARG A 363 26.39 -32.85 -16.28
CA ARG A 363 26.56 -34.14 -15.58
C ARG A 363 27.30 -33.97 -14.27
N ALA A 364 28.48 -33.33 -14.28
CA ALA A 364 29.28 -33.10 -13.08
C ALA A 364 28.52 -32.24 -12.04
N LEU A 365 27.82 -31.20 -12.50
CA LEU A 365 26.95 -30.40 -11.64
C LEU A 365 25.78 -31.22 -11.09
N ALA A 366 25.09 -32.01 -11.93
CA ALA A 366 24.01 -32.87 -11.44
C ALA A 366 24.49 -33.90 -10.42
N ASP A 367 25.66 -34.50 -10.61
CA ASP A 367 26.24 -35.50 -9.70
C ASP A 367 26.59 -34.86 -8.34
N TYR A 368 27.25 -33.69 -8.34
CA TYR A 368 27.53 -32.92 -7.12
C TYR A 368 26.22 -32.57 -6.38
N LEU A 369 25.22 -32.10 -7.12
CA LEU A 369 23.94 -31.67 -6.58
C LEU A 369 23.14 -32.86 -6.04
N ASN A 370 23.14 -34.01 -6.70
CA ASN A 370 22.49 -35.23 -6.21
C ASN A 370 23.15 -35.79 -4.94
N ALA A 371 24.47 -35.61 -4.79
CA ALA A 371 25.18 -35.98 -3.56
C ALA A 371 24.83 -35.05 -2.38
N ARG A 372 24.57 -33.76 -2.64
CA ARG A 372 24.36 -32.74 -1.60
C ARG A 372 22.89 -32.45 -1.29
N PHE A 373 22.02 -32.52 -2.29
CA PHE A 373 20.57 -32.40 -2.17
C PHE A 373 19.96 -33.79 -2.14
N GLN A 374 19.58 -34.26 -0.96
CA GLN A 374 18.78 -35.46 -0.83
C GLN A 374 17.31 -35.07 -0.93
N PRO A 375 16.63 -35.25 -2.10
CA PRO A 375 15.23 -34.88 -2.20
C PRO A 375 14.41 -35.75 -1.26
N MET A 376 13.39 -35.14 -0.65
CA MET A 376 12.50 -35.84 0.26
C MET A 376 11.77 -37.00 -0.43
N TYR A 377 11.43 -36.82 -1.71
CA TYR A 377 10.81 -37.82 -2.56
C TYR A 377 11.75 -38.23 -3.71
N ARG A 378 12.09 -39.53 -3.77
CA ARG A 378 13.05 -40.11 -4.73
C ARG A 378 12.40 -40.86 -5.90
N PHE A 379 11.18 -40.48 -6.28
CA PHE A 379 10.40 -41.13 -7.35
C PHE A 379 10.06 -42.61 -7.11
N ASP A 380 10.17 -43.07 -5.87
CA ASP A 380 9.66 -44.37 -5.43
C ASP A 380 8.29 -44.20 -4.78
N LEU A 381 7.23 -44.64 -5.46
CA LEU A 381 5.86 -44.56 -4.95
C LEU A 381 5.64 -45.44 -3.71
N ASP A 382 6.37 -46.55 -3.58
CA ASP A 382 6.18 -47.51 -2.50
C ASP A 382 7.06 -47.21 -1.27
N ALA A 383 8.00 -46.29 -1.40
CA ALA A 383 8.74 -45.72 -0.27
C ALA A 383 7.85 -44.91 0.69
N ILE A 384 6.62 -44.57 0.29
CA ILE A 384 5.64 -43.92 1.18
C ILE A 384 4.95 -45.01 2.00
N PRO A 385 5.21 -45.12 3.32
CA PRO A 385 4.60 -46.16 4.12
C PRO A 385 3.08 -45.95 4.17
N SER A 386 2.30 -46.96 3.78
CA SER A 386 0.85 -46.81 3.59
C SER A 386 0.03 -47.97 4.18
N GLY A 387 0.23 -48.29 5.45
CA GLY A 387 -0.55 -49.33 6.14
C GLY A 387 -0.63 -50.65 5.36
N GLY A 388 -1.82 -51.26 5.28
CA GLY A 388 -2.05 -52.55 4.62
C GLY A 388 -2.13 -52.54 3.09
N GLN A 389 -2.03 -51.39 2.40
CA GLN A 389 -2.11 -51.29 0.93
C GLN A 389 -0.97 -50.43 0.38
N ARG A 390 -0.29 -50.87 -0.69
CA ARG A 390 0.76 -50.07 -1.36
C ARG A 390 0.21 -48.76 -1.91
N PHE A 391 0.92 -47.65 -1.67
CA PHE A 391 0.52 -46.30 -2.12
C PHE A 391 0.40 -46.23 -3.66
N SER A 392 1.30 -46.90 -4.39
CA SER A 392 1.25 -47.06 -5.84
C SER A 392 -0.07 -47.69 -6.31
N HIS A 393 -0.49 -48.79 -5.68
CA HIS A 393 -1.70 -49.51 -6.02
C HIS A 393 -2.96 -48.67 -5.80
N TRP A 394 -3.00 -47.88 -4.72
CA TRP A 394 -4.08 -46.93 -4.49
C TRP A 394 -4.15 -45.88 -5.60
N LEU A 395 -3.02 -45.27 -5.98
CA LEU A 395 -2.97 -44.30 -7.09
C LEU A 395 -3.39 -44.93 -8.43
N ASP A 396 -3.06 -46.19 -8.66
CA ASP A 396 -3.46 -46.95 -9.84
C ASP A 396 -4.96 -47.28 -9.89
N SER A 397 -5.64 -47.33 -8.74
CA SER A 397 -7.09 -47.57 -8.69
C SER A 397 -7.92 -46.34 -9.05
N ILE A 398 -7.35 -45.13 -8.97
CA ILE A 398 -8.09 -43.88 -9.19
C ILE A 398 -8.57 -43.78 -10.64
N ARG A 399 -9.85 -43.42 -10.82
CA ARG A 399 -10.48 -43.16 -12.12
C ARG A 399 -11.19 -41.81 -12.08
N LEU A 400 -10.53 -40.79 -12.61
CA LEU A 400 -11.09 -39.44 -12.74
C LEU A 400 -12.31 -39.48 -13.67
N ASN A 401 -13.44 -38.95 -13.18
CA ASN A 401 -14.75 -39.00 -13.85
C ASN A 401 -15.15 -40.43 -14.29
N GLY A 402 -14.67 -41.45 -13.56
CA GLY A 402 -14.95 -42.86 -13.85
C GLY A 402 -14.17 -43.47 -15.03
N VAL A 403 -13.38 -42.68 -15.78
CA VAL A 403 -12.76 -43.15 -17.04
C VAL A 403 -11.25 -43.00 -17.04
N HIS A 404 -10.72 -41.85 -16.62
CA HIS A 404 -9.32 -41.51 -16.87
C HIS A 404 -8.42 -41.87 -15.69
N ARG A 405 -7.28 -42.53 -15.97
CA ARG A 405 -6.23 -42.75 -14.97
C ARG A 405 -5.41 -41.49 -14.77
N LEU A 406 -4.82 -41.32 -13.60
CA LEU A 406 -3.76 -40.32 -13.38
C LEU A 406 -2.55 -40.66 -14.26
N TYR A 407 -1.94 -39.64 -14.86
CA TYR A 407 -0.66 -39.80 -15.56
C TYR A 407 0.44 -40.20 -14.56
N ALA A 408 1.45 -40.94 -15.01
CA ALA A 408 2.58 -41.35 -14.17
C ALA A 408 3.23 -40.14 -13.47
N ALA A 409 3.47 -39.06 -14.21
CA ALA A 409 4.02 -37.82 -13.65
C ALA A 409 3.10 -37.20 -12.58
N GLN A 410 1.78 -37.23 -12.76
CA GLN A 410 0.82 -36.75 -11.76
C GLN A 410 0.89 -37.58 -10.48
N LYS A 411 1.03 -38.91 -10.59
CA LYS A 411 1.18 -39.81 -9.42
C LYS A 411 2.42 -39.46 -8.61
N HIS A 412 3.55 -39.22 -9.27
CA HIS A 412 4.78 -38.80 -8.60
C HIS A 412 4.65 -37.42 -7.95
N VAL A 413 3.93 -36.47 -8.56
CA VAL A 413 3.66 -35.16 -7.93
C VAL A 413 2.78 -35.33 -6.69
N VAL A 414 1.75 -36.18 -6.73
CA VAL A 414 0.92 -36.50 -5.56
C VAL A 414 1.79 -37.10 -4.45
N ALA A 415 2.62 -38.09 -4.78
CA ALA A 415 3.54 -38.72 -3.84
C ALA A 415 4.54 -37.73 -3.22
N ALA A 416 5.11 -36.84 -4.03
CA ALA A 416 5.99 -35.76 -3.59
C ALA A 416 5.30 -34.82 -2.60
N ILE A 417 4.08 -34.38 -2.92
CA ILE A 417 3.28 -33.52 -2.03
C ILE A 417 2.99 -34.25 -0.71
N THR A 418 2.56 -35.51 -0.79
CA THR A 418 2.23 -36.33 0.38
C THR A 418 3.44 -36.53 1.28
N ARG A 419 4.61 -36.87 0.70
CA ARG A 419 5.86 -37.05 1.44
C ARG A 419 6.35 -35.72 2.04
N GLY A 420 6.39 -34.65 1.25
CA GLY A 420 6.88 -33.35 1.71
C GLY A 420 6.05 -32.78 2.87
N LEU A 421 4.72 -32.91 2.82
CA LEU A 421 3.82 -32.41 3.89
C LEU A 421 3.89 -33.24 5.19
N GLN A 422 4.56 -34.39 5.21
CA GLN A 422 4.85 -35.10 6.46
C GLN A 422 5.79 -34.25 7.33
N ASP A 423 6.87 -33.73 6.75
CA ASP A 423 7.89 -33.00 7.51
C ASP A 423 7.74 -31.47 7.39
N ARG A 424 7.16 -30.98 6.28
CA ARG A 424 6.93 -29.55 6.04
C ARG A 424 5.51 -29.14 6.38
N ASP A 425 5.35 -27.91 6.86
CA ASP A 425 4.03 -27.34 7.15
C ASP A 425 3.33 -26.80 5.91
N SER A 426 4.07 -26.52 4.85
CA SER A 426 3.56 -25.92 3.63
C SER A 426 4.25 -26.48 2.39
N ILE A 427 3.49 -26.62 1.30
CA ILE A 427 4.02 -26.89 -0.04
C ILE A 427 3.37 -25.94 -1.04
N LEU A 428 4.18 -25.41 -1.96
CA LEU A 428 3.74 -24.61 -3.10
C LEU A 428 3.79 -25.46 -4.39
N LEU A 429 2.64 -25.87 -4.91
CA LEU A 429 2.53 -26.52 -6.22
C LEU A 429 2.45 -25.46 -7.33
N VAL A 430 3.55 -25.30 -8.07
CA VAL A 430 3.64 -24.44 -9.25
C VAL A 430 3.38 -25.29 -10.49
N GLY A 431 2.12 -25.38 -10.89
CA GLY A 431 1.68 -26.23 -11.99
C GLY A 431 1.08 -25.45 -13.15
N GLN A 432 1.65 -25.55 -14.36
CA GLN A 432 1.12 -24.90 -15.57
C GLN A 432 -0.38 -25.17 -15.77
N MET A 433 -1.09 -24.28 -16.45
CA MET A 433 -2.50 -24.50 -16.78
C MET A 433 -2.64 -25.79 -17.61
N GLY A 434 -3.61 -26.65 -17.25
CA GLY A 434 -3.84 -27.93 -17.95
C GLY A 434 -3.13 -29.16 -17.36
N VAL A 435 -2.18 -29.01 -16.43
CA VAL A 435 -1.45 -30.17 -15.86
C VAL A 435 -2.30 -31.08 -14.94
N GLY A 436 -3.55 -30.70 -14.65
CA GLY A 436 -4.42 -31.42 -13.73
C GLY A 436 -4.22 -31.06 -12.26
N LYS A 437 -3.94 -29.77 -11.96
CA LYS A 437 -3.80 -29.25 -10.58
C LYS A 437 -4.92 -29.72 -9.65
N THR A 438 -6.18 -29.54 -10.04
CA THR A 438 -7.36 -29.95 -9.26
C THR A 438 -7.31 -31.45 -8.91
N ALA A 439 -6.92 -32.30 -9.86
CA ALA A 439 -6.83 -33.74 -9.64
C ALA A 439 -5.68 -34.09 -8.68
N ILE A 440 -4.50 -33.50 -8.90
CA ILE A 440 -3.33 -33.66 -8.04
C ILE A 440 -3.65 -33.21 -6.60
N GLY A 441 -4.20 -32.01 -6.44
CA GLY A 441 -4.55 -31.45 -5.14
C GLY A 441 -5.65 -32.24 -4.45
N GLY A 442 -6.68 -32.66 -5.19
CA GLY A 442 -7.76 -33.51 -4.67
C GLY A 442 -7.28 -34.88 -4.24
N THR A 443 -6.41 -35.52 -5.02
CA THR A 443 -5.78 -36.80 -4.64
C THR A 443 -4.88 -36.64 -3.43
N ALA A 444 -4.05 -35.59 -3.36
CA ALA A 444 -3.24 -35.31 -2.17
C ALA A 444 -4.12 -35.03 -0.92
N ALA A 445 -5.25 -34.35 -1.09
CA ALA A 445 -6.24 -34.11 -0.02
C ALA A 445 -6.79 -35.42 0.53
N VAL A 446 -7.19 -36.34 -0.35
CA VAL A 446 -7.72 -37.66 0.04
C VAL A 446 -6.62 -38.51 0.67
N ALA A 447 -5.41 -38.53 0.11
CA ALA A 447 -4.28 -39.24 0.69
C ALA A 447 -4.03 -38.84 2.16
N MET A 448 -4.16 -37.54 2.45
CA MET A 448 -4.06 -36.96 3.79
C MET A 448 -5.28 -37.29 4.66
N ALA A 449 -6.48 -37.04 4.15
CA ALA A 449 -7.72 -37.13 4.92
C ALA A 449 -8.16 -38.58 5.23
N SER A 450 -7.92 -39.52 4.30
CA SER A 450 -8.12 -40.96 4.53
C SER A 450 -6.98 -41.60 5.31
N GLN A 451 -5.96 -40.82 5.70
CA GLN A 451 -4.77 -41.30 6.39
C GLN A 451 -4.13 -42.50 5.67
N ILE A 452 -4.05 -42.43 4.34
CA ILE A 452 -3.54 -43.55 3.52
C ILE A 452 -2.04 -43.73 3.76
N ALA A 453 -1.29 -42.66 4.01
CA ALA A 453 0.10 -42.77 4.46
C ALA A 453 0.15 -42.91 5.99
N ALA A 454 0.92 -43.89 6.49
CA ALA A 454 1.02 -44.26 7.90
C ALA A 454 1.51 -43.10 8.79
N ALA A 455 2.40 -42.24 8.29
CA ALA A 455 2.85 -41.03 9.02
C ALA A 455 1.74 -39.98 9.21
N ILE A 456 0.66 -40.04 8.43
CA ILE A 456 -0.49 -39.13 8.53
C ILE A 456 -1.53 -39.68 9.52
N GLN A 457 -1.60 -41.00 9.68
CA GLN A 457 -2.47 -41.67 10.67
C GLN A 457 -2.21 -41.19 12.10
N THR A 458 -0.95 -40.89 12.44
CA THR A 458 -0.55 -40.46 13.79
C THR A 458 -0.68 -38.95 14.02
N SER A 459 -0.83 -38.13 12.97
CA SER A 459 -0.73 -36.66 13.07
C SER A 459 -2.04 -35.90 12.89
N MET A 460 -3.01 -36.47 12.16
CA MET A 460 -4.36 -35.90 11.97
C MET A 460 -5.34 -36.46 13.00
N ARG A 461 -5.90 -35.60 13.86
CA ARG A 461 -6.90 -36.02 14.85
C ARG A 461 -8.26 -36.30 14.18
N PRO A 462 -9.09 -37.23 14.69
CA PRO A 462 -10.33 -37.64 14.04
C PRO A 462 -11.30 -36.49 13.72
N GLU A 463 -11.37 -35.47 14.57
CA GLU A 463 -12.28 -34.33 14.42
C GLU A 463 -11.77 -33.26 13.44
N GLN A 464 -10.54 -33.39 12.96
CA GLN A 464 -9.96 -32.42 12.03
C GLN A 464 -10.46 -32.63 10.60
N VAL A 465 -10.44 -31.55 9.82
CA VAL A 465 -11.00 -31.50 8.47
C VAL A 465 -10.00 -30.94 7.46
N VAL A 466 -10.27 -31.17 6.19
CA VAL A 466 -9.59 -30.51 5.07
C VAL A 466 -10.47 -29.41 4.51
N LEU A 467 -9.91 -28.23 4.29
CA LEU A 467 -10.61 -27.13 3.62
C LEU A 467 -9.98 -26.85 2.26
N ILE A 468 -10.80 -26.72 1.23
CA ILE A 468 -10.37 -26.36 -0.11
C ILE A 468 -10.99 -25.01 -0.46
N VAL A 469 -10.15 -24.01 -0.64
CA VAL A 469 -10.54 -22.67 -1.08
C VAL A 469 -10.24 -22.55 -2.57
N ALA A 470 -11.28 -22.35 -3.37
CA ALA A 470 -11.14 -22.29 -4.83
C ALA A 470 -11.95 -21.12 -5.44
N PRO A 471 -11.59 -20.67 -6.65
CA PRO A 471 -12.43 -19.77 -7.45
C PRO A 471 -13.88 -20.29 -7.57
N PRO A 472 -14.90 -19.41 -7.56
CA PRO A 472 -16.31 -19.83 -7.54
C PRO A 472 -16.69 -20.85 -8.62
N HIS A 473 -16.22 -20.66 -9.85
CA HIS A 473 -16.50 -21.54 -10.99
C HIS A 473 -15.82 -22.92 -10.89
N LEU A 474 -14.85 -23.11 -9.99
CA LEU A 474 -14.14 -24.38 -9.82
C LEU A 474 -14.73 -25.26 -8.72
N ILE A 475 -15.67 -24.78 -7.90
CA ILE A 475 -16.19 -25.54 -6.74
C ILE A 475 -16.81 -26.88 -7.16
N GLU A 476 -17.67 -26.88 -8.18
CA GLU A 476 -18.28 -28.12 -8.66
C GLU A 476 -17.27 -29.05 -9.33
N LYS A 477 -16.23 -28.50 -9.98
CA LYS A 477 -15.13 -29.29 -10.53
C LYS A 477 -14.34 -29.99 -9.41
N TRP A 478 -13.95 -29.24 -8.37
CA TRP A 478 -13.30 -29.79 -7.18
C TRP A 478 -14.13 -30.91 -6.54
N LYS A 479 -15.44 -30.71 -6.38
CA LYS A 479 -16.35 -31.74 -5.86
C LYS A 479 -16.34 -33.01 -6.71
N ARG A 480 -16.49 -32.88 -8.04
CA ARG A 480 -16.48 -34.01 -8.99
C ARG A 480 -15.16 -34.79 -8.95
N GLU A 481 -14.04 -34.08 -8.95
CA GLU A 481 -12.72 -34.70 -8.98
C GLU A 481 -12.39 -35.42 -7.66
N VAL A 482 -12.70 -34.81 -6.52
CA VAL A 482 -12.49 -35.46 -5.21
C VAL A 482 -13.39 -36.69 -5.05
N LEU A 483 -14.66 -36.64 -5.47
CA LEU A 483 -15.55 -37.82 -5.45
C LEU A 483 -15.06 -38.93 -6.39
N SER A 484 -14.35 -38.59 -7.47
CA SER A 484 -13.74 -39.58 -8.36
C SER A 484 -12.56 -40.31 -7.70
N VAL A 485 -11.93 -39.71 -6.68
CA VAL A 485 -10.82 -40.30 -5.92
C VAL A 485 -11.35 -41.05 -4.69
N ALA A 486 -12.29 -40.47 -3.95
CA ALA A 486 -12.90 -41.05 -2.76
C ALA A 486 -14.44 -40.91 -2.81
N PRO A 487 -15.16 -41.92 -3.34
CA PRO A 487 -16.62 -41.89 -3.42
C PRO A 487 -17.32 -41.81 -2.06
N ASN A 488 -16.66 -42.28 -0.99
CA ASN A 488 -17.15 -42.23 0.39
C ASN A 488 -16.84 -40.92 1.12
N ALA A 489 -16.16 -39.95 0.48
CA ALA A 489 -15.79 -38.69 1.12
C ALA A 489 -17.03 -37.86 1.52
N ALA A 490 -17.01 -37.32 2.74
CA ALA A 490 -17.98 -36.35 3.20
C ALA A 490 -17.57 -34.95 2.71
N ILE A 491 -18.14 -34.55 1.57
CA ILE A 491 -17.86 -33.26 0.93
C ILE A 491 -19.05 -32.31 1.09
N GLU A 492 -18.82 -31.17 1.72
CA GLU A 492 -19.84 -30.12 1.88
C GLU A 492 -19.36 -28.77 1.36
N ARG A 493 -20.25 -28.05 0.68
CA ARG A 493 -20.02 -26.67 0.29
C ARG A 493 -20.36 -25.76 1.46
N LEU A 494 -19.43 -24.90 1.86
CA LEU A 494 -19.55 -24.03 3.02
C LEU A 494 -19.76 -22.59 2.54
N ASP A 495 -21.02 -22.19 2.41
CA ASP A 495 -21.38 -20.86 1.93
C ASP A 495 -21.54 -19.85 3.09
N ARG A 496 -21.93 -20.33 4.28
CA ARG A 496 -22.19 -19.51 5.47
C ARG A 496 -21.57 -20.13 6.73
N HIS A 497 -21.47 -19.34 7.79
CA HIS A 497 -20.98 -19.82 9.10
C HIS A 497 -21.85 -20.95 9.68
N GLU A 498 -23.15 -20.98 9.37
CA GLU A 498 -24.07 -22.07 9.73
C GLU A 498 -23.68 -23.38 9.04
N ASP A 499 -23.28 -23.34 7.77
CA ASP A 499 -22.78 -24.50 7.04
C ASP A 499 -21.47 -25.00 7.63
N VAL A 500 -20.55 -24.07 7.97
CA VAL A 500 -19.30 -24.40 8.68
C VAL A 500 -19.62 -25.11 9.99
N ARG A 501 -20.54 -24.58 10.80
CA ARG A 501 -20.92 -25.20 12.08
C ARG A 501 -21.46 -26.61 11.90
N ARG A 502 -22.42 -26.78 10.98
CA ARG A 502 -23.03 -28.10 10.67
C ARG A 502 -21.97 -29.10 10.18
N PHE A 503 -21.10 -28.67 9.27
CA PHE A 503 -20.02 -29.50 8.75
C PHE A 503 -19.04 -29.92 9.85
N MET A 504 -18.63 -29.00 10.73
CA MET A 504 -17.73 -29.31 11.86
C MET A 504 -18.37 -30.27 12.86
N GLN A 505 -19.68 -30.15 13.13
CA GLN A 505 -20.42 -31.08 14.00
C GLN A 505 -20.54 -32.47 13.36
N ARG A 506 -20.88 -32.54 12.07
CA ARG A 506 -20.93 -33.80 11.33
C ARG A 506 -19.55 -34.46 11.24
N ALA A 507 -18.49 -33.67 11.10
CA ALA A 507 -17.11 -34.17 11.07
C ALA A 507 -16.72 -34.89 12.38
N GLU A 508 -17.31 -34.54 13.53
CA GLU A 508 -17.05 -35.22 14.82
C GLU A 508 -17.67 -36.61 14.87
N THR A 509 -18.81 -36.83 14.21
CA THR A 509 -19.53 -38.11 14.26
C THR A 509 -19.05 -39.10 13.21
N LEU A 510 -18.36 -38.63 12.16
CA LEU A 510 -17.87 -39.48 11.07
C LEU A 510 -16.60 -40.26 11.48
N PRO A 511 -16.43 -41.52 11.01
CA PRO A 511 -15.21 -42.29 11.25
C PRO A 511 -13.94 -41.58 10.76
N ALA A 512 -12.79 -41.88 11.38
CA ALA A 512 -11.52 -41.22 11.09
C ALA A 512 -11.00 -41.47 9.65
N HIS A 513 -11.32 -42.63 9.06
CA HIS A 513 -10.87 -42.99 7.71
C HIS A 513 -11.69 -42.33 6.58
N VAL A 514 -12.84 -41.71 6.91
CA VAL A 514 -13.69 -41.00 5.95
C VAL A 514 -13.14 -39.60 5.72
N PRO A 515 -12.77 -39.22 4.48
CA PRO A 515 -12.34 -37.85 4.18
C PRO A 515 -13.43 -36.83 4.51
N LYS A 516 -13.08 -35.83 5.33
CA LYS A 516 -13.97 -34.72 5.74
C LYS A 516 -13.50 -33.46 5.03
N ILE A 517 -14.16 -33.08 3.94
CA ILE A 517 -13.69 -32.01 3.03
C ILE A 517 -14.73 -30.89 2.91
N GLY A 518 -14.34 -29.68 3.33
CA GLY A 518 -15.13 -28.47 3.17
C GLY A 518 -14.69 -27.66 1.94
N LEU A 519 -15.61 -27.39 1.01
CA LEU A 519 -15.36 -26.57 -0.17
C LEU A 519 -15.83 -25.14 0.09
N ILE A 520 -14.91 -24.17 -0.04
CA ILE A 520 -15.18 -22.75 0.21
C ILE A 520 -14.88 -21.95 -1.06
N LYS A 521 -15.85 -21.13 -1.49
CA LYS A 521 -15.57 -20.13 -2.52
C LYS A 521 -14.61 -19.10 -1.96
N ARG A 522 -13.53 -18.80 -2.69
CA ARG A 522 -12.55 -17.79 -2.30
C ARG A 522 -13.18 -16.45 -1.89
N ASP A 523 -14.21 -15.97 -2.59
CA ASP A 523 -14.83 -14.70 -2.23
C ASP A 523 -15.57 -14.72 -0.88
N LEU A 524 -15.98 -15.88 -0.37
CA LEU A 524 -16.63 -16.02 0.93
C LEU A 524 -15.64 -15.92 2.10
N THR A 525 -14.35 -16.14 1.87
CA THR A 525 -13.34 -15.97 2.91
C THR A 525 -13.07 -14.48 3.15
N LYS A 526 -13.16 -13.62 2.14
CA LYS A 526 -12.94 -12.17 2.29
C LYS A 526 -14.20 -11.32 2.49
N LEU A 527 -15.35 -11.75 1.96
CA LEU A 527 -16.57 -10.94 1.94
C LEU A 527 -17.41 -11.20 3.19
N GLY A 528 -17.37 -10.24 4.11
CA GLY A 528 -18.35 -10.13 5.21
C GLY A 528 -19.58 -9.34 4.78
N CYS A 529 -20.44 -9.04 5.74
CA CYS A 529 -21.47 -8.03 5.61
C CYS A 529 -20.86 -6.66 5.34
N ALA A 530 -21.55 -5.85 4.53
CA ALA A 530 -21.26 -4.43 4.47
C ALA A 530 -21.46 -3.80 5.86
N TRP A 531 -20.98 -2.60 6.07
CA TRP A 531 -21.32 -1.82 7.25
C TRP A 531 -22.08 -0.58 6.83
N GLU A 532 -22.92 -0.07 7.72
CA GLU A 532 -23.67 1.17 7.52
C GLU A 532 -23.57 2.03 8.78
N PRO A 533 -23.66 3.37 8.65
CA PRO A 533 -23.71 4.24 9.80
C PRO A 533 -24.91 3.90 10.69
N SER A 534 -24.63 3.81 11.99
CA SER A 534 -25.63 3.58 13.03
C SER A 534 -25.80 4.87 13.83
N VAL A 535 -26.50 5.83 13.24
CA VAL A 535 -26.82 7.14 13.83
C VAL A 535 -28.32 7.39 13.71
N VAL A 536 -28.88 8.18 14.63
CA VAL A 536 -30.26 8.65 14.54
C VAL A 536 -30.24 10.02 13.86
N TRP A 537 -30.88 10.13 12.71
CA TRP A 537 -30.99 11.42 12.03
C TRP A 537 -32.12 12.23 12.65
N ARG A 538 -31.79 13.43 13.14
CA ARG A 538 -32.75 14.40 13.63
C ARG A 538 -32.75 15.63 12.74
N THR A 539 -33.89 16.30 12.64
CA THR A 539 -34.00 17.59 11.95
C THR A 539 -33.93 18.67 13.00
N GLU A 540 -32.86 19.44 12.99
CA GLU A 540 -32.70 20.60 13.87
C GLU A 540 -32.97 21.89 13.09
N ALA A 541 -33.70 22.79 13.73
CA ALA A 541 -33.95 24.14 13.24
C ALA A 541 -32.77 25.03 13.65
N SER A 542 -31.96 25.45 12.67
CA SER A 542 -30.81 26.34 12.91
C SER A 542 -31.08 27.69 12.25
N PRO A 543 -30.93 28.81 12.98
CA PRO A 543 -31.11 30.13 12.40
C PRO A 543 -29.91 30.50 11.50
N LEU A 544 -30.17 30.89 10.25
CA LEU A 544 -29.14 31.37 9.32
C LEU A 544 -28.51 32.69 9.76
N TRP A 545 -29.27 33.52 10.49
CA TRP A 545 -28.83 34.75 11.13
C TRP A 545 -29.56 34.97 12.45
N ARG A 546 -28.99 35.80 13.33
CA ARG A 546 -29.59 36.11 14.64
C ARG A 546 -30.95 36.79 14.47
N TYR A 547 -31.83 36.68 15.47
CA TYR A 547 -33.20 37.22 15.36
C TYR A 547 -33.23 38.74 15.22
N ASP A 548 -32.25 39.39 15.83
CA ASP A 548 -31.97 40.82 15.86
C ASP A 548 -31.03 41.29 14.74
N GLY A 549 -30.55 40.38 13.87
CA GLY A 549 -29.64 40.70 12.78
C GLY A 549 -30.36 41.14 11.50
N LEU A 550 -29.72 41.99 10.71
CA LEU A 550 -30.17 42.35 9.37
C LEU A 550 -30.27 41.10 8.47
N VAL A 551 -31.32 41.04 7.65
CA VAL A 551 -31.54 39.93 6.70
C VAL A 551 -30.43 39.97 5.63
N PRO A 552 -29.66 38.88 5.43
CA PRO A 552 -28.65 38.82 4.38
C PRO A 552 -29.25 38.98 2.98
N ASP A 553 -28.55 39.67 2.08
CA ASP A 553 -29.00 39.90 0.70
C ASP A 553 -29.38 38.60 -0.02
N GLY A 554 -30.55 38.59 -0.66
CA GLY A 554 -31.10 37.45 -1.39
C GLY A 554 -31.91 36.45 -0.54
N TYR A 555 -32.12 36.71 0.75
CA TYR A 555 -32.96 35.91 1.64
C TYR A 555 -34.19 36.67 2.09
N GLU A 556 -35.32 35.97 2.28
CA GLU A 556 -36.54 36.54 2.86
C GLU A 556 -36.62 36.28 4.37
N LEU A 557 -37.30 37.16 5.13
CA LEU A 557 -37.41 37.09 6.59
C LEU A 557 -37.93 35.72 7.10
N HIS A 558 -38.85 35.12 6.33
CA HIS A 558 -39.45 33.83 6.65
C HIS A 558 -38.48 32.64 6.46
N GLN A 559 -37.35 32.84 5.76
CA GLN A 559 -36.34 31.81 5.47
C GLN A 559 -35.24 31.74 6.54
N ARG A 560 -35.37 32.52 7.63
CA ARG A 560 -34.39 32.56 8.73
C ARG A 560 -34.08 31.19 9.31
N ILE A 561 -35.06 30.32 9.41
CA ILE A 561 -34.90 28.99 10.01
C ILE A 561 -34.57 27.98 8.91
N ARG A 562 -33.32 27.52 8.89
CA ARG A 562 -32.92 26.39 8.07
C ARG A 562 -33.08 25.10 8.85
N ARG A 563 -33.85 24.17 8.29
CA ARG A 563 -33.93 22.79 8.82
C ARG A 563 -32.73 22.00 8.31
N VAL A 564 -31.83 21.62 9.21
CA VAL A 564 -30.63 20.85 8.90
C VAL A 564 -30.77 19.46 9.51
N ARG A 565 -30.47 18.44 8.70
CA ARG A 565 -30.46 17.04 9.16
C ARG A 565 -29.12 16.77 9.86
N VAL A 566 -29.15 16.49 11.15
CA VAL A 566 -27.97 16.23 11.97
C VAL A 566 -27.97 14.77 12.48
N PRO A 567 -26.81 14.09 12.51
CA PRO A 567 -26.71 12.74 13.04
C PRO A 567 -26.46 12.77 14.55
N THR A 568 -27.22 12.01 15.33
CA THR A 568 -27.01 11.84 16.77
C THR A 568 -26.65 10.40 17.13
N CYS A 569 -25.86 10.25 18.20
CA CYS A 569 -25.48 8.95 18.75
C CYS A 569 -26.73 8.23 19.27
N PRO A 570 -26.98 6.97 18.88
CA PRO A 570 -28.14 6.21 19.35
C PRO A 570 -28.06 5.84 20.83
N HIS A 571 -26.87 5.90 21.45
CA HIS A 571 -26.67 5.55 22.85
C HIS A 571 -26.77 6.76 23.79
N CYS A 572 -25.98 7.82 23.54
CA CYS A 572 -25.93 8.98 24.43
C CYS A 572 -26.70 10.20 23.91
N GLY A 573 -27.29 10.14 22.71
CA GLY A 573 -28.06 11.25 22.12
C GLY A 573 -27.25 12.42 21.58
N GLN A 574 -25.92 12.45 21.79
CA GLN A 574 -25.06 13.56 21.37
C GLN A 574 -24.96 13.67 19.84
N THR A 575 -25.00 14.91 19.32
CA THR A 575 -24.74 15.19 17.90
C THR A 575 -23.31 14.79 17.52
N VAL A 576 -23.19 13.98 16.48
CA VAL A 576 -21.91 13.51 15.97
C VAL A 576 -21.28 14.64 15.16
N MET A 577 -20.09 15.08 15.56
CA MET A 577 -19.35 16.16 14.93
C MET A 577 -18.21 15.60 14.07
N GLN A 578 -17.84 16.33 13.01
CA GLN A 578 -16.67 16.08 12.17
C GLN A 578 -15.83 17.36 12.09
N GLU A 579 -14.53 17.19 11.96
CA GLU A 579 -13.62 18.31 11.71
C GLU A 579 -13.39 18.48 10.19
N LYS A 580 -13.62 19.69 9.69
CA LYS A 580 -13.40 20.03 8.27
C LYS A 580 -12.63 21.35 8.18
N LYS A 581 -11.37 21.28 7.72
CA LYS A 581 -10.47 22.45 7.61
C LYS A 581 -10.32 23.23 8.94
N GLY A 582 -10.23 22.52 10.07
CA GLY A 582 -10.10 23.13 11.40
C GLY A 582 -11.38 23.70 11.99
N VAL A 583 -12.55 23.42 11.38
CA VAL A 583 -13.87 23.82 11.92
C VAL A 583 -14.68 22.57 12.25
N SER A 584 -15.19 22.50 13.48
CA SER A 584 -16.10 21.44 13.92
C SER A 584 -17.50 21.71 13.38
N ALA A 585 -18.07 20.74 12.67
CA ALA A 585 -19.42 20.82 12.10
C ALA A 585 -20.15 19.48 12.31
N PRO A 586 -21.49 19.44 12.29
CA PRO A 586 -22.22 18.17 12.30
C PRO A 586 -21.72 17.24 11.19
N ALA A 587 -21.54 15.97 11.54
CA ALA A 587 -21.01 14.97 10.64
C ALA A 587 -21.89 14.82 9.38
N SER A 588 -21.28 14.81 8.20
CA SER A 588 -22.00 14.56 6.96
C SER A 588 -22.15 13.05 6.74
N GLU A 589 -23.20 12.67 6.02
CA GLU A 589 -23.44 11.27 5.65
C GLU A 589 -22.25 10.68 4.86
N THR A 590 -21.62 11.48 4.00
CA THR A 590 -20.39 11.10 3.28
C THR A 590 -19.21 10.82 4.21
N TRP A 591 -19.07 11.53 5.32
CA TRP A 591 -17.98 11.31 6.28
C TRP A 591 -18.22 10.08 7.15
N LEU A 592 -19.48 9.86 7.57
CA LEU A 592 -19.91 8.65 8.26
C LEU A 592 -19.73 7.41 7.38
N ASN A 593 -20.05 7.51 6.09
CA ASN A 593 -19.82 6.44 5.10
C ASN A 593 -18.34 6.27 4.73
N GLY A 594 -17.48 7.23 5.07
CA GLY A 594 -16.04 7.18 4.78
C GLY A 594 -15.26 6.22 5.66
N GLY A 595 -15.80 5.80 6.81
CA GLY A 595 -15.16 4.81 7.67
C GLY A 595 -15.95 4.49 8.94
N LYS A 596 -15.56 3.40 9.61
CA LYS A 596 -16.12 2.99 10.91
C LYS A 596 -15.75 4.01 12.00
N ARG A 597 -16.73 4.72 12.56
CA ARG A 597 -16.53 5.77 13.58
C ARG A 597 -17.03 5.34 14.95
N THR A 598 -16.53 5.97 16.00
CA THR A 598 -17.04 5.84 17.36
C THR A 598 -17.52 7.20 17.86
N CYS A 599 -18.45 7.20 18.81
CA CYS A 599 -18.89 8.42 19.45
C CYS A 599 -17.72 9.04 20.22
N ALA A 600 -17.50 10.35 20.07
CA ALA A 600 -16.44 11.06 20.79
C ALA A 600 -16.68 11.11 22.31
N ILE A 601 -17.94 10.95 22.75
CA ILE A 601 -18.33 11.04 24.17
C ILE A 601 -18.39 9.66 24.82
N CYS A 602 -19.20 8.75 24.29
CA CYS A 602 -19.47 7.45 24.92
C CYS A 602 -18.75 6.27 24.25
N HIS A 603 -17.91 6.53 23.23
CA HIS A 603 -17.16 5.53 22.46
C HIS A 603 -17.98 4.42 21.78
N THR A 604 -19.32 4.49 21.85
CA THR A 604 -20.20 3.56 21.15
C THR A 604 -19.90 3.57 19.64
N PRO A 605 -19.78 2.40 18.99
CA PRO A 605 -19.68 2.30 17.54
C PRO A 605 -20.86 3.01 16.87
N LEU A 606 -20.55 3.99 16.01
CA LEU A 606 -21.52 4.71 15.19
C LEU A 606 -21.74 4.03 13.84
N TRP A 607 -21.48 2.73 13.79
CA TRP A 607 -21.63 1.87 12.62
C TRP A 607 -22.18 0.53 13.08
N ARG A 608 -22.87 -0.15 12.18
CA ARG A 608 -23.32 -1.52 12.37
C ARG A 608 -23.08 -2.32 11.10
N GLU A 609 -23.06 -3.64 11.23
CA GLU A 609 -23.08 -4.53 10.08
C GLU A 609 -24.44 -4.41 9.37
N SER A 610 -24.40 -4.04 8.09
CA SER A 610 -25.57 -3.97 7.23
C SER A 610 -25.97 -5.40 6.82
N ARG A 611 -27.26 -5.70 6.97
CA ARG A 611 -27.83 -6.99 6.55
C ARG A 611 -27.90 -7.04 5.03
N ASP A 612 -27.39 -8.12 4.45
CA ASP A 612 -27.58 -8.39 3.02
C ASP A 612 -29.07 -8.51 2.69
N ARG A 613 -29.49 -8.16 1.46
CA ARG A 613 -30.92 -8.15 1.06
C ARG A 613 -31.68 -9.43 1.43
N GLY A 614 -31.01 -10.59 1.44
CA GLY A 614 -31.62 -11.88 1.80
C GLY A 614 -31.70 -12.18 3.31
N SER A 615 -31.06 -11.38 4.16
CA SER A 615 -31.09 -11.49 5.63
C SER A 615 -31.80 -10.31 6.31
N GLN A 616 -32.36 -9.38 5.52
CA GLN A 616 -33.24 -8.33 5.99
C GLN A 616 -34.64 -8.90 6.30
N PRO A 617 -35.34 -8.38 7.33
CA PRO A 617 -36.73 -8.73 7.57
C PRO A 617 -37.58 -8.36 6.34
N ARG A 618 -38.53 -9.21 5.96
CA ARG A 618 -39.48 -8.87 4.89
C ARG A 618 -40.40 -7.73 5.37
N PRO A 619 -40.97 -6.92 4.46
CA PRO A 619 -41.98 -5.93 4.86
C PRO A 619 -43.09 -6.58 5.70
N GLY A 620 -43.27 -6.12 6.95
CA GLY A 620 -44.24 -6.67 7.91
C GLY A 620 -43.70 -7.71 8.91
N GLU A 621 -42.49 -8.24 8.71
CA GLU A 621 -41.85 -9.17 9.65
C GLU A 621 -40.92 -8.43 10.63
N LYS A 622 -41.09 -8.67 11.93
CA LYS A 622 -40.26 -8.04 12.99
C LYS A 622 -38.84 -8.63 13.07
N TYR A 623 -38.70 -9.92 12.78
CA TYR A 623 -37.45 -10.65 12.92
C TYR A 623 -36.88 -11.04 11.56
N PRO A 624 -35.56 -10.96 11.37
CA PRO A 624 -34.92 -11.36 10.14
C PRO A 624 -34.95 -12.88 9.97
N PRO A 625 -35.12 -13.40 8.75
CA PRO A 625 -35.24 -14.84 8.51
C PRO A 625 -33.90 -15.59 8.67
N LYS A 626 -32.76 -14.89 8.56
CA LYS A 626 -31.41 -15.46 8.56
C LYS A 626 -30.40 -14.51 9.20
N ASN A 627 -29.27 -15.07 9.63
CA ASN A 627 -28.12 -14.29 10.05
C ASN A 627 -27.43 -13.59 8.87
N PRO A 628 -26.83 -12.41 9.08
CA PRO A 628 -26.07 -11.71 8.05
C PRO A 628 -24.84 -12.51 7.61
N ARG A 629 -24.37 -12.24 6.39
CA ARG A 629 -23.14 -12.84 5.87
C ARG A 629 -21.95 -12.47 6.76
N TYR A 630 -21.16 -13.46 7.15
CA TYR A 630 -19.96 -13.29 7.97
C TYR A 630 -18.74 -13.84 7.23
N ARG A 631 -17.56 -13.22 7.41
CA ARG A 631 -16.33 -13.70 6.76
C ARG A 631 -15.95 -15.08 7.31
N LEU A 632 -15.85 -16.08 6.44
CA LEU A 632 -15.67 -17.46 6.89
C LEU A 632 -14.30 -17.70 7.53
N ASP A 633 -13.26 -16.99 7.09
CA ASP A 633 -11.91 -17.05 7.67
C ASP A 633 -11.88 -16.58 9.14
N GLU A 634 -12.59 -15.50 9.46
CA GLU A 634 -12.73 -14.97 10.82
C GLU A 634 -13.55 -15.91 11.71
N TYR A 635 -14.64 -16.49 11.17
CA TYR A 635 -15.48 -17.43 11.92
C TYR A 635 -14.70 -18.71 12.26
N LEU A 636 -14.01 -19.28 11.26
CA LEU A 636 -13.15 -20.44 11.46
C LEU A 636 -12.07 -20.17 12.50
N LYS A 637 -11.42 -19.00 12.48
CA LYS A 637 -10.39 -18.63 13.47
C LYS A 637 -10.96 -18.48 14.88
N ARG A 638 -12.15 -17.88 15.05
CA ARG A 638 -12.79 -17.70 16.37
C ARG A 638 -13.26 -19.01 16.97
N MET A 639 -13.98 -19.80 16.17
CA MET A 639 -14.74 -20.94 16.66
C MET A 639 -13.98 -22.25 16.55
N TYR A 640 -13.08 -22.38 15.57
CA TYR A 640 -12.44 -23.63 15.19
C TYR A 640 -10.91 -23.48 14.92
N PRO A 641 -10.13 -22.84 15.82
CA PRO A 641 -8.72 -22.49 15.56
C PRO A 641 -7.78 -23.66 15.30
N ASP A 642 -8.14 -24.89 15.74
CA ASP A 642 -7.29 -26.10 15.61
C ASP A 642 -7.98 -27.25 14.85
N ARG A 643 -9.11 -26.99 14.17
CA ARG A 643 -9.89 -28.03 13.48
C ARG A 643 -9.45 -28.28 12.05
N VAL A 644 -8.70 -27.37 11.43
CA VAL A 644 -8.28 -27.52 10.04
C VAL A 644 -6.91 -28.19 9.99
N TYR A 645 -6.88 -29.43 9.50
CA TYR A 645 -5.62 -30.14 9.30
C TYR A 645 -4.91 -29.65 8.05
N LEU A 646 -5.57 -29.73 6.89
CA LEU A 646 -5.02 -29.31 5.61
C LEU A 646 -5.86 -28.19 5.00
N LEU A 647 -5.21 -27.10 4.61
CA LEU A 647 -5.76 -26.09 3.73
C LEU A 647 -5.20 -26.26 2.33
N ILE A 648 -6.07 -26.42 1.35
CA ILE A 648 -5.72 -26.29 -0.06
C ILE A 648 -6.22 -24.93 -0.53
N TRP A 649 -5.32 -24.11 -1.07
CA TRP A 649 -5.68 -22.83 -1.66
C TRP A 649 -5.33 -22.82 -3.15
N ASP A 650 -6.37 -22.86 -3.98
CA ASP A 650 -6.25 -22.86 -5.44
C ASP A 650 -6.15 -21.42 -5.98
N GLU A 651 -5.32 -21.25 -7.01
CA GLU A 651 -4.89 -19.96 -7.56
C GLU A 651 -4.46 -18.96 -6.47
N VAL A 652 -3.49 -19.38 -5.66
CA VAL A 652 -2.98 -18.62 -4.51
C VAL A 652 -2.37 -17.27 -4.88
N HIS A 653 -1.93 -17.08 -6.14
CA HIS A 653 -1.39 -15.81 -6.63
C HIS A 653 -2.39 -14.64 -6.53
N GLU A 654 -3.70 -14.92 -6.45
CA GLU A 654 -4.76 -13.94 -6.21
C GLU A 654 -4.78 -13.41 -4.76
N ALA A 655 -3.96 -13.98 -3.88
CA ALA A 655 -3.72 -13.56 -2.49
C ALA A 655 -2.33 -12.92 -2.28
N GLN A 656 -1.61 -12.58 -3.36
CA GLN A 656 -0.25 -12.01 -3.32
C GLN A 656 -0.12 -10.67 -2.56
N HIS A 657 -1.20 -9.89 -2.47
CA HIS A 657 -1.19 -8.59 -1.83
C HIS A 657 -1.78 -8.69 -0.40
N GLY A 658 -0.93 -8.50 0.62
CA GLY A 658 -1.31 -8.63 2.03
C GLY A 658 -2.46 -7.72 2.48
N ASP A 659 -2.52 -6.49 1.94
CA ASP A 659 -3.57 -5.50 2.25
C ASP A 659 -4.91 -5.75 1.55
N THR A 660 -5.02 -6.82 0.76
CA THR A 660 -6.28 -7.20 0.13
C THR A 660 -7.04 -8.18 1.00
N GLY A 661 -8.38 -8.17 0.92
CA GLY A 661 -9.19 -9.14 1.66
C GLY A 661 -8.84 -10.60 1.35
N ASN A 662 -8.37 -10.93 0.13
CA ASN A 662 -7.85 -12.25 -0.20
C ASN A 662 -6.53 -12.56 0.53
N GLY A 663 -5.59 -11.61 0.56
CA GLY A 663 -4.29 -11.77 1.24
C GLY A 663 -4.43 -11.91 2.76
N GLU A 664 -5.29 -11.11 3.38
CA GLU A 664 -5.67 -11.25 4.79
C GLU A 664 -6.26 -12.63 5.07
N ALA A 665 -7.23 -13.06 4.24
CA ALA A 665 -7.92 -14.33 4.43
C ALA A 665 -6.98 -15.52 4.25
N PHE A 666 -6.10 -15.50 3.24
CA PHE A 666 -5.10 -16.53 3.03
C PHE A 666 -4.15 -16.62 4.23
N SER A 667 -3.60 -15.49 4.68
CA SER A 667 -2.70 -15.44 5.83
C SER A 667 -3.36 -15.98 7.10
N ARG A 668 -4.63 -15.65 7.34
CA ARG A 668 -5.40 -16.12 8.50
C ARG A 668 -5.69 -17.62 8.42
N MET A 669 -6.10 -18.12 7.26
CA MET A 669 -6.42 -19.53 7.05
C MET A 669 -5.17 -20.42 7.04
N ALA A 670 -4.07 -19.99 6.40
CA ALA A 670 -2.76 -20.62 6.53
C ALA A 670 -2.26 -20.54 7.98
N GLY A 671 -2.66 -19.50 8.70
CA GLY A 671 -2.45 -19.29 10.13
C GLY A 671 -3.03 -20.40 11.03
N LEU A 672 -4.29 -20.77 10.79
CA LEU A 672 -5.04 -21.73 11.61
C LEU A 672 -4.88 -23.19 11.17
N SER A 673 -4.40 -23.44 9.96
CA SER A 673 -4.26 -24.80 9.42
C SER A 673 -2.97 -25.47 9.89
N LYS A 674 -2.99 -26.79 10.13
CA LYS A 674 -1.73 -27.52 10.45
C LYS A 674 -0.80 -27.59 9.24
N LYS A 675 -1.36 -27.86 8.06
CA LYS A 675 -0.66 -28.07 6.78
C LYS A 675 -1.31 -27.21 5.70
N VAL A 676 -0.51 -26.70 4.76
CA VAL A 676 -0.97 -25.85 3.66
C VAL A 676 -0.44 -26.35 2.32
N LEU A 677 -1.34 -26.61 1.37
CA LEU A 677 -1.00 -26.82 -0.04
C LEU A 677 -1.47 -25.61 -0.84
N ALA A 678 -0.54 -24.74 -1.20
CA ALA A 678 -0.81 -23.58 -2.04
C ALA A 678 -0.59 -23.97 -3.50
N MET A 679 -1.51 -23.60 -4.39
CA MET A 679 -1.48 -24.03 -5.79
C MET A 679 -1.61 -22.83 -6.73
N THR A 680 -0.79 -22.77 -7.78
CA THR A 680 -0.83 -21.68 -8.76
C THR A 680 -0.23 -22.10 -10.10
N GLY A 681 -0.69 -21.50 -11.18
CA GLY A 681 -0.02 -21.55 -12.49
C GLY A 681 1.20 -20.63 -12.61
N THR A 682 1.20 -19.53 -11.88
CA THR A 682 2.21 -18.47 -11.96
C THR A 682 2.51 -17.99 -10.54
N PRO A 683 3.67 -18.31 -9.94
CA PRO A 683 3.97 -18.01 -8.54
C PRO A 683 4.31 -16.54 -8.31
N PHE A 684 4.74 -15.82 -9.35
CA PHE A 684 5.03 -14.38 -9.31
C PHE A 684 4.59 -13.70 -10.62
N ASN A 685 4.26 -12.42 -10.54
CA ASN A 685 3.80 -11.60 -11.67
C ASN A 685 4.94 -10.86 -12.40
N GLY A 686 6.17 -11.35 -12.26
CA GLY A 686 7.40 -10.71 -12.74
C GLY A 686 8.02 -9.71 -11.75
N ARG A 687 7.43 -9.51 -10.56
CA ARG A 687 7.99 -8.69 -9.47
C ARG A 687 8.20 -9.53 -8.22
N SER A 688 9.23 -9.22 -7.45
CA SER A 688 9.57 -9.96 -6.23
C SER A 688 8.55 -9.77 -5.10
N SER A 689 7.94 -8.57 -5.00
CA SER A 689 6.89 -8.27 -4.01
C SER A 689 5.67 -9.20 -4.14
N SER A 690 5.39 -9.67 -5.34
CA SER A 690 4.23 -10.52 -5.63
C SER A 690 4.24 -11.89 -4.95
N ILE A 691 5.42 -12.40 -4.58
CA ILE A 691 5.48 -13.66 -3.83
C ILE A 691 5.73 -13.43 -2.34
N PHE A 692 6.16 -12.23 -1.93
CA PHE A 692 6.59 -11.95 -0.56
C PHE A 692 5.54 -12.32 0.49
N ASN A 693 4.29 -11.89 0.33
CA ASN A 693 3.23 -12.20 1.31
C ASN A 693 2.86 -13.69 1.32
N LEU A 694 2.98 -14.36 0.17
CA LEU A 694 2.74 -15.81 0.07
C LEU A 694 3.84 -16.57 0.80
N GLU A 695 5.10 -16.25 0.53
CA GLU A 695 6.26 -16.79 1.23
C GLU A 695 6.22 -16.46 2.72
N TYR A 696 5.78 -15.27 3.10
CA TYR A 696 5.62 -14.91 4.51
C TYR A 696 4.57 -15.78 5.21
N ALA A 697 3.52 -16.23 4.50
CA ALA A 697 2.54 -17.17 5.04
C ALA A 697 3.03 -18.63 5.03
N LEU A 698 3.73 -19.04 3.97
CA LEU A 698 4.12 -20.42 3.72
C LEU A 698 5.47 -20.77 4.38
N ASN A 699 6.48 -19.93 4.26
CA ASN A 699 7.87 -20.20 4.58
C ASN A 699 8.30 -19.55 5.91
N PRO A 700 8.58 -20.34 6.97
CA PRO A 700 9.07 -19.81 8.25
C PRO A 700 10.40 -19.05 8.14
N ARG A 701 11.29 -19.43 7.21
CA ARG A 701 12.60 -18.80 7.03
C ARG A 701 12.45 -17.34 6.60
N VAL A 702 11.52 -17.07 5.69
CA VAL A 702 11.21 -15.71 5.23
C VAL A 702 10.67 -14.86 6.38
N ARG A 703 9.78 -15.38 7.22
CA ARG A 703 9.31 -14.66 8.42
C ARG A 703 10.43 -14.32 9.40
N THR A 704 11.39 -15.23 9.58
CA THR A 704 12.53 -15.02 10.49
C THR A 704 13.52 -14.02 9.91
N ARG A 705 13.84 -14.11 8.61
CA ARG A 705 14.83 -13.24 7.93
C ARG A 705 14.29 -11.83 7.66
N TYR A 706 12.98 -11.74 7.41
CA TYR A 706 12.26 -10.50 7.14
C TYR A 706 11.19 -10.33 8.22
N PRO A 707 11.58 -10.13 9.49
CA PRO A 707 10.60 -9.82 10.51
C PRO A 707 9.89 -8.54 10.07
N TRP A 708 8.57 -8.44 10.24
CA TRP A 708 7.72 -7.26 9.90
C TRP A 708 7.12 -7.20 8.47
N GLY A 709 6.19 -8.11 8.13
CA GLY A 709 5.51 -8.20 6.83
C GLY A 709 4.63 -6.99 6.39
N GLY A 710 4.41 -6.87 5.09
CA GLY A 710 3.78 -5.75 4.37
C GLY A 710 2.26 -5.75 4.39
N GLY A 711 1.70 -5.25 5.50
CA GLY A 711 0.31 -4.85 5.64
C GLY A 711 -0.01 -4.28 7.03
N LYS A 712 -1.28 -3.92 7.31
CA LYS A 712 -1.70 -3.42 8.64
C LYS A 712 -1.20 -4.34 9.77
N ARG A 713 -0.43 -3.79 10.71
CA ARG A 713 0.41 -4.46 11.72
C ARG A 713 -0.30 -5.55 12.53
N LEU A 714 -0.37 -6.81 12.09
CA LEU A 714 -0.96 -7.90 12.89
C LEU A 714 -0.01 -8.37 14.02
N SER A 715 -0.51 -8.60 15.25
CA SER A 715 0.26 -9.18 16.37
C SER A 715 0.82 -10.58 16.06
N ARG A 716 1.78 -11.09 16.86
CA ARG A 716 2.49 -12.36 16.59
C ARG A 716 1.52 -13.54 16.41
N LYS A 717 1.83 -14.43 15.46
CA LYS A 717 1.05 -15.65 15.20
C LYS A 717 1.19 -16.61 16.39
N GLU A 718 0.09 -16.81 17.11
CA GLU A 718 -0.05 -17.87 18.11
C GLU A 718 -0.98 -18.96 17.58
N ARG A 719 -0.45 -20.18 17.45
CA ARG A 719 -1.22 -21.37 17.05
C ARG A 719 -2.23 -21.70 18.15
N GLY A 720 -3.46 -22.06 17.77
CA GLY A 720 -4.55 -22.35 18.72
C GLY A 720 -5.20 -21.12 19.38
N SER A 721 -4.63 -19.92 19.26
CA SER A 721 -5.25 -18.72 19.84
C SER A 721 -6.57 -18.36 19.14
N ARG A 722 -7.59 -18.03 19.94
CA ARG A 722 -8.88 -17.49 19.48
C ARG A 722 -8.83 -15.97 19.25
N ALA A 723 -7.78 -15.30 19.75
CA ALA A 723 -7.62 -13.88 19.56
C ALA A 723 -7.30 -13.57 18.09
N PHE A 724 -7.86 -12.46 17.59
CA PHE A 724 -7.40 -11.91 16.33
C PHE A 724 -6.02 -11.34 16.53
N GLN A 725 -5.20 -11.46 15.49
CA GLN A 725 -4.01 -10.63 15.46
C GLN A 725 -4.47 -9.16 15.40
N GLU A 726 -4.03 -8.37 16.37
CA GLU A 726 -4.45 -6.97 16.49
C GLU A 726 -3.61 -6.08 15.57
N VAL A 727 -4.20 -5.01 15.02
CA VAL A 727 -3.46 -3.99 14.26
C VAL A 727 -2.70 -3.11 15.25
N VAL A 728 -1.44 -3.40 15.48
CA VAL A 728 -0.69 -2.78 16.57
C VAL A 728 -0.26 -1.32 16.22
N SER A 729 -0.49 -0.80 15.00
CA SER A 729 -0.32 0.64 14.67
C SER A 729 -1.01 1.07 13.36
N GLU A 730 -1.64 2.27 13.35
CA GLU A 730 -2.41 2.83 12.22
C GLU A 730 -1.65 3.78 11.26
N ASN A 731 -0.37 4.09 11.51
CA ASN A 731 0.38 5.01 10.66
C ASN A 731 0.76 4.37 9.30
N SER A 732 -0.07 4.65 8.30
CA SER A 732 -0.21 3.94 7.02
C SER A 732 0.54 4.56 5.84
N THR A 733 1.63 5.29 6.06
CA THR A 733 2.43 5.87 4.96
C THR A 733 3.76 5.16 4.70
N GLN A 734 4.15 4.17 5.51
CA GLN A 734 5.31 3.32 5.25
C GLN A 734 4.83 1.94 4.78
N ARG A 735 4.96 1.63 3.48
CA ARG A 735 5.00 0.24 3.03
C ARG A 735 5.99 -0.51 3.93
N GLY A 736 5.59 -1.66 4.45
CA GLY A 736 6.32 -2.38 5.50
C GLY A 736 7.81 -2.53 5.17
N ARG A 737 8.69 -2.11 6.09
CA ARG A 737 10.16 -2.15 5.89
C ARG A 737 10.65 -3.51 5.39
N ALA A 738 10.01 -4.62 5.77
CA ALA A 738 10.45 -5.95 5.36
C ALA A 738 10.08 -6.32 3.92
N GLU A 739 8.94 -5.89 3.39
CA GLU A 739 8.63 -6.04 1.97
C GLU A 739 9.58 -5.20 1.12
N SER A 740 9.89 -3.97 1.56
CA SER A 740 10.86 -3.11 0.88
C SER A 740 12.27 -3.72 0.90
N ARG A 741 12.69 -4.30 2.04
CA ARG A 741 13.96 -5.04 2.17
C ARG A 741 13.97 -6.32 1.35
N TRP A 742 12.84 -7.02 1.25
CA TRP A 742 12.68 -8.17 0.35
C TRP A 742 12.88 -7.76 -1.09
N VAL A 743 12.22 -6.69 -1.54
CA VAL A 743 12.37 -6.14 -2.90
C VAL A 743 13.80 -5.70 -3.16
N GLU A 744 14.46 -5.13 -2.16
CA GLU A 744 15.87 -4.77 -2.23
C GLU A 744 16.79 -6.00 -2.44
N HIS A 745 16.55 -7.12 -1.76
CA HIS A 745 17.39 -8.31 -1.90
C HIS A 745 17.00 -9.20 -3.09
N MET A 746 15.72 -9.23 -3.46
CA MET A 746 15.14 -10.25 -4.34
C MET A 746 14.56 -9.68 -5.64
N GLY A 747 14.43 -8.36 -5.76
CA GLY A 747 13.77 -7.69 -6.88
C GLY A 747 14.68 -6.77 -7.69
N VAL A 748 14.12 -6.17 -8.74
CA VAL A 748 14.76 -5.08 -9.48
C VAL A 748 14.19 -3.77 -8.99
N ARG A 749 15.05 -2.77 -8.75
CA ARG A 749 14.62 -1.42 -8.36
C ARG A 749 14.99 -0.42 -9.45
N GLU A 750 14.17 0.60 -9.63
CA GLU A 750 14.37 1.67 -10.60
C GLU A 750 14.24 3.02 -9.90
N GLN A 751 15.16 3.92 -10.21
CA GLN A 751 15.22 5.29 -9.72
C GLN A 751 15.21 6.24 -10.90
N ILE A 752 14.51 7.35 -10.78
CA ILE A 752 14.56 8.43 -11.79
C ILE A 752 15.31 9.59 -11.17
N VAL A 753 16.40 9.97 -11.80
CA VAL A 753 17.24 11.13 -11.47
C VAL A 753 16.91 12.22 -12.48
N GLU A 754 16.39 13.35 -12.01
CA GLU A 754 16.08 14.50 -12.85
C GLU A 754 17.15 15.58 -12.69
N GLU A 755 17.90 15.84 -13.75
CA GLU A 755 18.84 16.96 -13.84
C GLU A 755 18.13 18.15 -14.50
N ARG A 756 18.01 19.26 -13.76
CA ARG A 756 17.38 20.50 -14.22
C ARG A 756 18.40 21.65 -14.22
N PRO A 757 18.50 22.43 -15.30
CA PRO A 757 19.34 23.61 -15.30
C PRO A 757 18.77 24.69 -14.35
N SER A 758 19.63 25.17 -13.45
CA SER A 758 19.40 26.26 -12.51
C SER A 758 19.85 27.57 -13.14
N TYR A 759 19.05 28.63 -12.97
CA TYR A 759 19.34 29.96 -13.47
C TYR A 759 19.17 31.00 -12.35
N ASP A 760 19.98 32.05 -12.40
CA ASP A 760 19.85 33.22 -11.54
C ASP A 760 18.56 33.98 -11.87
N ARG A 761 17.80 34.33 -10.83
CA ARG A 761 16.43 34.87 -10.96
C ARG A 761 16.39 36.30 -11.49
N ASP A 762 17.47 37.06 -11.31
CA ASP A 762 17.55 38.49 -11.63
C ASP A 762 18.28 38.73 -12.97
N THR A 763 19.21 37.84 -13.34
CA THR A 763 20.04 37.99 -14.54
C THR A 763 19.73 37.00 -15.66
N GLY A 764 18.98 35.92 -15.38
CA GLY A 764 18.73 34.84 -16.33
C GLY A 764 19.97 34.02 -16.69
N ALA A 765 21.11 34.27 -16.03
CA ALA A 765 22.35 33.56 -16.27
C ALA A 765 22.29 32.13 -15.71
N TYR A 766 22.87 31.18 -16.43
CA TYR A 766 22.98 29.79 -16.00
C TYR A 766 23.86 29.69 -14.73
N THR A 767 23.30 29.15 -13.63
CA THR A 767 23.97 29.06 -12.33
C THR A 767 24.36 27.63 -11.93
N GLY A 768 23.94 26.61 -12.69
CA GLY A 768 24.35 25.21 -12.48
C GLY A 768 23.27 24.20 -12.83
N THR A 769 23.42 22.95 -12.38
CA THR A 769 22.43 21.88 -12.56
C THR A 769 21.94 21.40 -11.19
N SER A 770 20.64 21.51 -10.93
CA SER A 770 20.00 20.92 -9.75
C SER A 770 19.58 19.49 -10.06
N THR A 771 19.97 18.54 -9.21
CA THR A 771 19.61 17.12 -9.35
C THR A 771 18.51 16.76 -8.36
N TYR A 772 17.42 16.19 -8.85
CA TYR A 772 16.33 15.68 -8.03
C TYR A 772 16.20 14.18 -8.21
N GLU A 773 16.49 13.44 -7.14
CA GLU A 773 16.40 11.98 -7.11
C GLU A 773 15.04 11.54 -6.57
N ARG A 774 14.28 10.79 -7.37
CA ARG A 774 13.06 10.15 -6.89
C ARG A 774 13.41 8.92 -6.04
N PRO A 775 12.56 8.50 -5.08
CA PRO A 775 12.75 7.25 -4.37
C PRO A 775 12.71 6.03 -5.30
N TYR A 776 13.49 4.99 -4.98
CA TYR A 776 13.47 3.72 -5.68
C TYR A 776 12.06 3.10 -5.72
N GLN A 777 11.66 2.63 -6.90
CA GLN A 777 10.43 1.88 -7.11
C GLN A 777 10.77 0.48 -7.65
N GLU A 778 9.94 -0.51 -7.32
CA GLU A 778 10.14 -1.85 -7.86
C GLU A 778 9.82 -1.88 -9.37
N ALA A 779 10.74 -2.46 -10.13
CA ALA A 779 10.61 -2.71 -11.57
C ALA A 779 10.47 -4.22 -11.84
N PRO A 780 10.01 -4.61 -13.05
CA PRO A 780 9.95 -6.03 -13.44
C PRO A 780 11.34 -6.69 -13.43
N GLY A 781 11.41 -7.87 -12.82
CA GLY A 781 12.59 -8.71 -12.69
C GLY A 781 12.75 -9.27 -11.27
N ILE A 782 13.38 -10.43 -11.17
CA ILE A 782 13.65 -11.12 -9.90
C ILE A 782 15.10 -11.60 -9.84
N SER A 783 15.64 -11.69 -8.63
CA SER A 783 16.92 -12.31 -8.37
C SER A 783 16.82 -13.84 -8.45
N PRO A 784 17.84 -14.55 -8.98
CA PRO A 784 17.95 -16.01 -8.87
C PRO A 784 17.84 -16.53 -7.43
N LEU A 785 18.25 -15.71 -6.44
CA LEU A 785 18.12 -16.03 -5.01
C LEU A 785 16.67 -16.32 -4.59
N LEU A 786 15.69 -15.69 -5.23
CA LEU A 786 14.27 -15.92 -4.95
C LEU A 786 13.87 -17.36 -5.28
N VAL A 787 14.38 -17.93 -6.38
CA VAL A 787 14.09 -19.31 -6.76
C VAL A 787 14.70 -20.29 -5.76
N ALA A 788 15.90 -20.01 -5.26
CA ALA A 788 16.53 -20.81 -4.21
C ALA A 788 15.74 -20.78 -2.89
N GLU A 789 15.15 -19.64 -2.52
CA GLU A 789 14.32 -19.51 -1.31
C GLU A 789 13.03 -20.33 -1.38
N VAL A 790 12.43 -20.44 -2.57
CA VAL A 790 11.15 -21.13 -2.81
C VAL A 790 11.33 -22.66 -2.98
N LEU A 791 12.49 -23.08 -3.48
CA LEU A 791 12.78 -24.47 -3.90
C LEU A 791 12.57 -25.53 -2.81
N ASP A 792 12.85 -25.16 -1.56
CA ASP A 792 12.79 -26.03 -0.38
C ASP A 792 11.37 -26.58 -0.11
N HIS A 793 10.34 -25.89 -0.60
CA HIS A 793 8.95 -26.25 -0.35
C HIS A 793 8.07 -26.17 -1.60
N ALA A 794 8.65 -26.02 -2.80
CA ALA A 794 7.91 -25.91 -4.05
C ALA A 794 8.06 -27.15 -4.93
N VAL A 795 6.98 -27.53 -5.61
CA VAL A 795 6.95 -28.56 -6.64
C VAL A 795 6.60 -27.90 -7.96
N PHE A 796 7.52 -27.92 -8.92
CA PHE A 796 7.32 -27.34 -10.24
C PHE A 796 6.87 -28.40 -11.24
N PHE A 797 5.73 -28.17 -11.90
CA PHE A 797 5.11 -29.11 -12.82
C PHE A 797 4.64 -28.42 -14.10
N SER A 798 5.07 -28.92 -15.25
CA SER A 798 4.81 -28.35 -16.57
C SER A 798 4.04 -29.34 -17.44
N LEU A 799 3.44 -28.86 -18.52
CA LEU A 799 2.77 -29.69 -19.50
C LEU A 799 3.72 -30.68 -20.20
N GLY A 800 4.99 -30.30 -20.39
CA GLY A 800 6.00 -31.17 -21.00
C GLY A 800 6.27 -32.45 -20.20
N ASP A 801 6.09 -32.41 -18.88
CA ASP A 801 6.35 -33.58 -18.01
C ASP A 801 5.24 -34.64 -18.11
N LEU A 802 4.10 -34.30 -18.73
CA LEU A 802 3.05 -35.29 -19.00
C LEU A 802 3.47 -36.28 -20.10
N GLY A 803 4.55 -36.01 -20.83
CA GLY A 803 5.03 -36.86 -21.92
C GLY A 803 4.04 -36.99 -23.08
N LYS A 804 3.27 -35.93 -23.34
CA LYS A 804 2.26 -35.88 -24.40
C LYS A 804 2.67 -34.90 -25.50
N ALA A 805 2.45 -35.30 -26.75
CA ALA A 805 2.56 -34.39 -27.89
C ALA A 805 1.39 -33.39 -27.84
N LEU A 806 1.68 -32.16 -27.45
CA LEU A 806 0.72 -31.06 -27.49
C LEU A 806 0.83 -30.32 -28.83
N PRO A 807 -0.27 -29.77 -29.37
CA PRO A 807 -0.22 -28.88 -30.52
C PRO A 807 0.73 -27.70 -30.26
N ARG A 808 1.43 -27.24 -31.31
CA ARG A 808 2.30 -26.07 -31.23
C ARG A 808 1.46 -24.83 -30.90
N TYR A 809 1.88 -24.06 -29.90
CA TYR A 809 1.29 -22.76 -29.61
C TYR A 809 1.94 -21.69 -30.50
N GLU A 810 1.11 -20.87 -31.16
CA GLU A 810 1.54 -19.77 -32.02
C GLU A 810 0.81 -18.49 -31.61
N GLU A 811 1.56 -17.40 -31.49
CA GLU A 811 1.04 -16.06 -31.22
C GLU A 811 1.34 -15.18 -32.43
N ILE A 812 0.29 -14.62 -33.05
CA ILE A 812 0.40 -13.86 -34.30
C ILE A 812 -0.21 -12.47 -34.06
N ALA A 813 0.62 -11.43 -34.15
CA ALA A 813 0.16 -10.04 -34.14
C ALA A 813 -0.30 -9.64 -35.55
N HIS A 814 -1.58 -9.33 -35.73
CA HIS A 814 -2.15 -8.93 -37.02
C HIS A 814 -2.41 -7.41 -37.03
N PRO A 815 -1.51 -6.60 -37.64
CA PRO A 815 -1.71 -5.16 -37.75
C PRO A 815 -2.86 -4.86 -38.73
N VAL A 816 -3.73 -3.91 -38.36
CA VAL A 816 -4.83 -3.45 -39.22
C VAL A 816 -4.77 -1.93 -39.28
N GLU A 817 -4.67 -1.40 -40.49
CA GLU A 817 -4.70 0.04 -40.73
C GLU A 817 -6.12 0.59 -40.58
N LEU A 818 -6.24 1.82 -40.07
CA LEU A 818 -7.53 2.51 -40.01
C LEU A 818 -7.94 2.99 -41.39
N ASP A 819 -9.24 2.99 -41.65
CA ASP A 819 -9.80 3.69 -42.80
C ASP A 819 -9.34 5.16 -42.81
N ALA A 820 -9.03 5.71 -44.00
CA ALA A 820 -8.39 7.02 -44.12
C ALA A 820 -9.20 8.16 -43.48
N ASP A 821 -10.53 8.12 -43.62
CA ASP A 821 -11.44 9.09 -43.03
C ASP A 821 -11.49 8.98 -41.49
N LEU A 822 -11.49 7.76 -40.95
CA LEU A 822 -11.40 7.52 -39.51
C LEU A 822 -10.05 7.95 -38.93
N TYR A 823 -8.96 7.72 -39.66
CA TYR A 823 -7.63 8.15 -39.23
C TYR A 823 -7.54 9.68 -39.14
N ALA A 824 -8.05 10.39 -40.15
CA ALA A 824 -8.07 11.85 -40.15
C ALA A 824 -8.89 12.41 -38.97
N GLU A 825 -10.05 11.83 -38.67
CA GLU A 825 -10.88 12.23 -37.52
C GLU A 825 -10.22 11.90 -36.18
N TYR A 826 -9.58 10.73 -36.08
CA TYR A 826 -8.80 10.33 -34.91
C TYR A 826 -7.70 11.35 -34.62
N ASP A 827 -6.88 11.69 -35.62
CA ASP A 827 -5.73 12.57 -35.43
C ASP A 827 -6.17 13.99 -35.05
N ARG A 828 -7.19 14.52 -35.74
CA ARG A 828 -7.80 15.82 -35.42
C ARG A 828 -8.32 15.88 -33.99
N THR A 829 -9.06 14.86 -33.57
CA THR A 829 -9.61 14.80 -32.22
C THR A 829 -8.49 14.62 -31.19
N ARG A 830 -7.49 13.77 -31.47
CA ARG A 830 -6.32 13.56 -30.60
C ARG A 830 -5.62 14.87 -30.31
N GLN A 831 -5.39 15.69 -31.34
CA GLN A 831 -4.78 17.00 -31.21
C GLN A 831 -5.63 17.92 -30.33
N ARG A 832 -6.93 18.07 -30.65
CA ARG A 832 -7.87 18.87 -29.85
C ARG A 832 -7.91 18.49 -28.37
N LEU A 833 -7.95 17.18 -28.07
CA LEU A 833 -7.99 16.70 -26.70
C LEU A 833 -6.65 16.87 -25.98
N LYS A 834 -5.54 16.76 -26.70
CA LYS A 834 -4.19 17.02 -26.18
C LYS A 834 -4.03 18.49 -25.79
N ASP A 835 -4.47 19.40 -26.66
CA ASP A 835 -4.43 20.84 -26.40
C ASP A 835 -5.30 21.20 -25.17
N TYR A 836 -6.52 20.65 -25.10
CA TYR A 836 -7.39 20.80 -23.93
C TYR A 836 -6.78 20.22 -22.64
N LEU A 837 -6.12 19.06 -22.72
CA LEU A 837 -5.44 18.44 -21.58
C LEU A 837 -4.28 19.32 -21.06
N ILE A 838 -3.50 19.91 -21.97
CA ILE A 838 -2.42 20.85 -21.63
C ILE A 838 -3.04 22.07 -20.94
N GLN A 839 -4.05 22.70 -21.54
CA GLN A 839 -4.74 23.84 -20.95
C GLN A 839 -5.22 23.57 -19.51
N ARG A 840 -5.92 22.45 -19.28
CA ARG A 840 -6.43 22.11 -17.94
C ARG A 840 -5.32 21.87 -16.93
N ARG A 841 -4.19 21.30 -17.35
CA ARG A 841 -3.03 21.13 -16.49
C ARG A 841 -2.45 22.47 -16.04
N TRP A 842 -2.42 23.48 -16.91
CA TRP A 842 -2.00 24.84 -16.57
C TRP A 842 -2.95 25.50 -15.58
N GLU A 843 -4.25 25.19 -15.67
CA GLU A 843 -5.28 25.61 -14.70
C GLU A 843 -5.26 24.79 -13.39
N GLY A 844 -4.36 23.82 -13.24
CA GLY A 844 -4.23 22.96 -12.06
C GLY A 844 -5.19 21.76 -12.01
N ASP A 845 -5.95 21.49 -13.07
CA ASP A 845 -6.87 20.35 -13.18
C ASP A 845 -6.23 19.18 -13.97
N THR A 846 -6.04 18.05 -13.29
CA THR A 846 -5.47 16.82 -13.87
C THR A 846 -6.51 15.73 -14.13
N THR A 847 -7.80 16.02 -13.93
CA THR A 847 -8.87 15.00 -13.90
C THR A 847 -9.33 14.55 -15.29
N PHE A 848 -9.03 15.31 -16.35
CA PHE A 848 -9.41 14.96 -17.73
C PHE A 848 -8.66 13.75 -18.32
N ARG A 849 -7.46 13.43 -17.82
CA ARG A 849 -6.57 12.38 -18.37
C ARG A 849 -7.28 11.03 -18.59
N GLY A 850 -8.18 10.66 -17.69
CA GLY A 850 -8.94 9.42 -17.80
C GLY A 850 -9.87 9.39 -19.02
N ALA A 851 -10.59 10.49 -19.28
CA ALA A 851 -11.50 10.60 -20.42
C ALA A 851 -10.75 10.56 -21.75
N TYR A 852 -9.59 11.22 -21.83
CA TYR A 852 -8.69 11.17 -22.99
C TYR A 852 -8.27 9.74 -23.35
N LEU A 853 -7.73 8.99 -22.37
CA LEU A 853 -7.26 7.61 -22.60
C LEU A 853 -8.40 6.66 -23.01
N GLN A 854 -9.57 6.79 -22.40
CA GLN A 854 -10.75 5.98 -22.74
C GLN A 854 -11.22 6.23 -24.17
N TRP A 855 -11.20 7.47 -24.64
CA TRP A 855 -11.49 7.79 -26.04
C TRP A 855 -10.42 7.22 -26.99
N ALA A 856 -9.13 7.47 -26.71
CA ALA A 856 -8.02 7.10 -27.58
C ALA A 856 -7.96 5.58 -27.85
N MET A 857 -8.24 4.77 -26.83
CA MET A 857 -8.27 3.30 -26.94
C MET A 857 -9.62 2.73 -27.39
N GLY A 858 -10.71 3.47 -27.23
CA GLY A 858 -12.08 2.95 -27.37
C GLY A 858 -12.76 3.32 -28.68
N TRP A 859 -12.66 4.57 -29.12
CA TRP A 859 -13.49 5.10 -30.21
C TRP A 859 -13.31 4.37 -31.54
N HIS A 860 -12.08 4.00 -31.89
CA HIS A 860 -11.78 3.25 -33.12
C HIS A 860 -12.41 1.85 -33.17
N ASN A 861 -12.92 1.32 -32.06
CA ASN A 861 -13.68 0.06 -32.02
C ASN A 861 -15.19 0.26 -32.20
N ALA A 862 -15.67 1.51 -32.21
CA ALA A 862 -17.08 1.82 -32.36
C ALA A 862 -17.37 3.12 -33.16
N PRO A 863 -16.73 3.33 -34.35
CA PRO A 863 -16.96 4.52 -35.17
C PRO A 863 -18.37 4.57 -35.78
N PHE A 864 -19.10 3.44 -35.80
CA PHE A 864 -20.48 3.33 -36.28
C PHE A 864 -21.51 4.12 -35.45
N ARG A 865 -21.15 4.66 -34.28
CA ARG A 865 -22.07 5.43 -33.42
C ARG A 865 -21.43 6.75 -32.97
N PRO A 866 -22.24 7.78 -32.67
CA PRO A 866 -21.70 9.04 -32.18
C PRO A 866 -20.98 8.85 -30.84
N TYR A 867 -20.00 9.71 -30.56
CA TYR A 867 -19.22 9.64 -29.34
C TYR A 867 -18.94 11.03 -28.78
N GLU A 868 -19.19 11.20 -27.48
CA GLU A 868 -18.86 12.44 -26.76
C GLU A 868 -17.71 12.20 -25.77
N VAL A 869 -16.74 13.10 -25.79
CA VAL A 869 -15.64 13.16 -24.82
C VAL A 869 -16.00 14.17 -23.76
N ILE A 870 -16.35 13.70 -22.56
CA ILE A 870 -16.86 14.53 -21.46
C ILE A 870 -15.81 14.69 -20.36
N HIS A 871 -15.60 15.93 -19.92
CA HIS A 871 -14.84 16.28 -18.73
C HIS A 871 -15.81 16.68 -17.60
N ASN A 872 -15.77 16.00 -16.46
CA ASN A 872 -16.61 16.34 -15.32
C ASN A 872 -15.94 17.42 -14.45
N LEU A 873 -16.15 18.69 -14.81
CA LEU A 873 -15.59 19.84 -14.12
C LEU A 873 -16.22 20.00 -12.73
N LYS A 874 -15.39 20.25 -11.72
CA LYS A 874 -15.87 20.45 -10.36
C LYS A 874 -16.18 21.93 -10.15
N HIS A 875 -17.43 22.25 -9.82
CA HIS A 875 -17.83 23.61 -9.48
C HIS A 875 -17.05 24.08 -8.24
N PRO A 876 -16.39 25.26 -8.29
CA PRO A 876 -15.45 25.71 -7.25
C PRO A 876 -16.09 25.92 -5.87
N ILE A 877 -17.36 26.33 -5.84
CA ILE A 877 -18.09 26.66 -4.61
C ILE A 877 -18.90 25.45 -4.09
N THR A 878 -19.78 24.87 -4.92
CA THR A 878 -20.68 23.77 -4.51
C THR A 878 -20.00 22.40 -4.46
N GLY A 879 -18.89 22.23 -5.20
CA GLY A 879 -18.20 20.95 -5.36
C GLY A 879 -18.95 19.93 -6.22
N VAL A 880 -20.08 20.32 -6.83
CA VAL A 880 -20.84 19.50 -7.78
C VAL A 880 -20.03 19.31 -9.05
N LYS A 881 -20.10 18.12 -9.65
CA LYS A 881 -19.45 17.82 -10.92
C LYS A 881 -20.42 18.10 -12.06
N GLU A 882 -20.06 19.01 -12.94
CA GLU A 882 -20.82 19.37 -14.13
C GLU A 882 -20.13 18.79 -15.38
N PRO A 883 -20.88 18.06 -16.23
CA PRO A 883 -20.31 17.49 -17.45
C PRO A 883 -20.07 18.60 -18.49
N TYR A 884 -18.85 18.69 -18.98
CA TYR A 884 -18.44 19.57 -20.07
C TYR A 884 -18.00 18.74 -21.28
N THR A 885 -18.66 18.91 -22.41
CA THR A 885 -18.32 18.17 -23.64
C THR A 885 -17.14 18.82 -24.34
N VAL A 886 -16.00 18.14 -24.35
CA VAL A 886 -14.74 18.61 -24.95
C VAL A 886 -14.74 18.39 -26.46
N ALA A 887 -15.25 17.25 -26.92
CA ALA A 887 -15.37 16.90 -28.33
C ALA A 887 -16.62 16.05 -28.58
N ARG A 888 -17.21 16.22 -29.76
CA ARG A 888 -18.31 15.41 -30.31
C ARG A 888 -17.86 14.82 -31.62
N LEU A 889 -17.92 13.50 -31.74
CA LEU A 889 -17.58 12.78 -32.96
C LEU A 889 -18.87 12.23 -33.58
N PRO A 890 -19.04 12.36 -34.92
CA PRO A 890 -20.21 11.82 -35.60
C PRO A 890 -20.18 10.28 -35.67
N SER A 891 -21.31 9.69 -36.05
CA SER A 891 -21.33 8.30 -36.52
C SER A 891 -20.84 8.24 -37.97
N TYR A 892 -20.05 7.23 -38.30
CA TYR A 892 -19.59 6.91 -39.65
C TYR A 892 -20.47 5.87 -40.35
N GLY A 893 -21.69 5.67 -39.87
CA GLY A 893 -22.70 4.78 -40.44
C GLY A 893 -22.70 3.39 -39.82
N GLU A 894 -23.89 2.86 -39.55
CA GLU A 894 -24.08 1.52 -39.00
C GLU A 894 -23.99 0.41 -40.07
N GLU A 895 -24.17 0.75 -41.34
CA GLU A 895 -24.14 -0.24 -42.44
C GLU A 895 -22.73 -0.49 -42.98
N ARG A 896 -21.82 0.46 -42.79
CA ARG A 896 -20.42 0.33 -43.23
C ARG A 896 -19.70 -0.73 -42.39
N ILE A 897 -18.91 -1.57 -43.06
CA ILE A 897 -17.95 -2.47 -42.42
C ILE A 897 -16.61 -1.75 -42.36
N PHE A 898 -16.05 -1.63 -41.16
CA PHE A 898 -14.76 -0.94 -40.95
C PHE A 898 -13.57 -1.90 -41.09
N ALA A 899 -12.37 -1.39 -41.36
CA ALA A 899 -11.19 -2.21 -41.64
C ALA A 899 -10.92 -3.31 -40.59
N LYS A 900 -11.06 -2.99 -39.30
CA LYS A 900 -10.89 -3.97 -38.20
C LYS A 900 -12.01 -5.01 -38.13
N GLU A 901 -13.22 -4.65 -38.52
CA GLU A 901 -14.35 -5.57 -38.60
C GLU A 901 -14.17 -6.52 -39.78
N GLN A 902 -13.71 -6.01 -40.92
CA GLN A 902 -13.38 -6.82 -42.11
C GLN A 902 -12.27 -7.83 -41.80
N ALA A 903 -11.16 -7.38 -41.21
CA ALA A 903 -10.06 -8.28 -40.82
C ALA A 903 -10.52 -9.39 -39.86
N LEU A 904 -11.45 -9.10 -38.94
CA LEU A 904 -12.05 -10.11 -38.07
C LEU A 904 -12.93 -11.10 -38.85
N ILE A 905 -13.77 -10.61 -39.76
CA ILE A 905 -14.61 -11.45 -40.64
C ILE A 905 -13.74 -12.42 -41.44
N ASP A 906 -12.72 -11.90 -42.12
CA ASP A 906 -11.81 -12.69 -42.96
C ASP A 906 -11.09 -13.76 -42.13
N ARG A 907 -10.61 -13.39 -40.94
CA ARG A 907 -9.94 -14.31 -40.02
C ARG A 907 -10.86 -15.44 -39.56
N VAL A 908 -12.09 -15.12 -39.15
CA VAL A 908 -13.06 -16.11 -38.68
C VAL A 908 -13.50 -17.01 -39.83
N GLN A 909 -13.71 -16.46 -41.02
CA GLN A 909 -14.05 -17.24 -42.22
C GLN A 909 -12.93 -18.24 -42.57
N ALA A 910 -11.67 -17.82 -42.53
CA ALA A 910 -10.53 -18.70 -42.79
C ALA A 910 -10.37 -19.82 -41.74
N GLU A 911 -10.61 -19.52 -40.45
CA GLU A 911 -10.56 -20.54 -39.39
C GLU A 911 -11.72 -21.53 -39.48
N LEU A 912 -12.95 -21.04 -39.68
CA LEU A 912 -14.12 -21.91 -39.80
C LEU A 912 -14.07 -22.77 -41.08
N GLY A 913 -13.60 -22.23 -42.20
CA GLY A 913 -13.36 -23.01 -43.42
C GLY A 913 -12.30 -24.11 -43.25
N ALA A 914 -11.40 -23.97 -42.28
CA ALA A 914 -10.46 -25.00 -41.84
C ALA A 914 -11.02 -25.89 -40.70
N ASN A 915 -12.32 -25.81 -40.41
CA ASN A 915 -13.03 -26.51 -39.33
C ASN A 915 -12.46 -26.22 -37.92
N ARG A 916 -11.93 -25.01 -37.70
CA ARG A 916 -11.37 -24.57 -36.41
C ARG A 916 -12.34 -23.62 -35.69
N PRO A 917 -12.99 -24.07 -34.59
CA PRO A 917 -13.88 -23.20 -33.84
C PRO A 917 -13.11 -22.06 -33.17
N CYS A 918 -13.76 -20.89 -33.05
CA CYS A 918 -13.11 -19.65 -32.63
C CYS A 918 -13.63 -19.15 -31.27
N VAL A 919 -12.75 -18.55 -30.49
CA VAL A 919 -13.11 -17.74 -29.32
C VAL A 919 -12.58 -16.32 -29.53
N ILE A 920 -13.45 -15.32 -29.41
CA ILE A 920 -13.14 -13.92 -29.71
C ILE A 920 -13.36 -13.09 -28.44
N TYR A 921 -12.33 -12.31 -28.09
CA TYR A 921 -12.27 -11.56 -26.84
C TYR A 921 -12.51 -10.06 -27.03
N PHE A 922 -13.36 -9.47 -26.18
CA PHE A 922 -13.68 -8.04 -26.19
C PHE A 922 -13.46 -7.39 -24.83
N ARG A 923 -12.81 -6.22 -24.81
CA ARG A 923 -12.67 -5.40 -23.59
C ARG A 923 -13.81 -4.40 -23.41
N GLN A 924 -14.31 -3.84 -24.51
CA GLN A 924 -15.37 -2.84 -24.50
C GLN A 924 -16.74 -3.53 -24.38
N THR A 925 -17.05 -3.97 -23.17
CA THR A 925 -18.31 -4.64 -22.80
C THR A 925 -19.13 -3.77 -21.85
N ALA A 926 -20.41 -4.06 -21.65
CA ALA A 926 -21.35 -3.31 -20.80
C ALA A 926 -21.86 -1.97 -21.38
N THR A 927 -21.52 -0.81 -20.79
CA THR A 927 -22.16 0.49 -21.16
C THR A 927 -21.87 0.93 -22.60
N ARG A 928 -20.82 0.38 -23.21
CA ARG A 928 -20.40 0.67 -24.58
C ARG A 928 -20.19 -0.61 -25.39
N ASP A 929 -20.98 -1.63 -25.12
CA ASP A 929 -20.88 -2.95 -25.72
C ASP A 929 -20.81 -2.91 -27.27
N ILE A 930 -19.85 -3.65 -27.83
CA ILE A 930 -19.65 -3.85 -29.28
C ILE A 930 -19.97 -5.28 -29.72
N GLN A 931 -20.15 -6.20 -28.77
CA GLN A 931 -20.37 -7.63 -29.05
C GLN A 931 -21.61 -7.88 -29.94
N PRO A 932 -22.76 -7.21 -29.74
CA PRO A 932 -23.94 -7.44 -30.58
C PRO A 932 -23.73 -7.05 -32.05
N ARG A 933 -23.01 -5.97 -32.32
CA ARG A 933 -22.72 -5.55 -33.69
C ARG A 933 -21.83 -6.56 -34.40
N LEU A 934 -20.74 -6.95 -33.75
CA LEU A 934 -19.80 -7.92 -34.32
C LEU A 934 -20.45 -9.30 -34.49
N GLU A 935 -21.34 -9.69 -33.58
CA GLU A 935 -22.17 -10.89 -33.76
C GLU A 935 -23.01 -10.82 -35.04
N THR A 936 -23.73 -9.71 -35.26
CA THR A 936 -24.54 -9.50 -36.47
C THR A 936 -23.68 -9.54 -37.74
N LEU A 937 -22.53 -8.87 -37.73
CA LEU A 937 -21.61 -8.88 -38.87
C LEU A 937 -21.06 -10.28 -39.18
N LEU A 938 -20.63 -11.03 -38.15
CA LEU A 938 -20.15 -12.40 -38.34
C LEU A 938 -21.25 -13.32 -38.88
N ARG A 939 -22.48 -13.25 -38.34
CA ARG A 939 -23.60 -14.05 -38.84
C ARG A 939 -24.00 -13.70 -40.27
N ARG A 940 -23.86 -12.43 -40.67
CA ARG A 940 -24.21 -11.97 -42.02
C ARG A 940 -23.16 -12.32 -43.06
N HIS A 941 -21.88 -12.20 -42.72
CA HIS A 941 -20.77 -12.30 -43.68
C HIS A 941 -20.01 -13.63 -43.63
N VAL A 942 -20.20 -14.43 -42.57
CA VAL A 942 -19.58 -15.76 -42.44
C VAL A 942 -20.70 -16.81 -42.34
N PRO A 943 -21.09 -17.48 -43.45
CA PRO A 943 -22.23 -18.39 -43.49
C PRO A 943 -22.15 -19.55 -42.47
N GLU A 944 -20.94 -20.01 -42.16
CA GLU A 944 -20.70 -21.10 -41.21
C GLU A 944 -20.71 -20.64 -39.74
N ALA A 945 -20.71 -19.33 -39.47
CA ALA A 945 -20.60 -18.81 -38.12
C ALA A 945 -21.91 -18.97 -37.33
N ARG A 946 -21.85 -19.81 -36.30
CA ARG A 946 -22.88 -20.01 -35.28
C ARG A 946 -22.36 -19.42 -33.98
N THR A 947 -22.70 -18.15 -33.76
CA THR A 947 -22.14 -17.35 -32.68
C THR A 947 -22.93 -17.50 -31.37
N PHE A 948 -22.21 -17.39 -30.25
CA PHE A 948 -22.79 -17.28 -28.91
C PHE A 948 -22.07 -16.20 -28.09
N ILE A 949 -22.82 -15.23 -27.56
CA ILE A 949 -22.30 -14.22 -26.63
C ILE A 949 -22.40 -14.72 -25.18
N LEU A 950 -21.25 -14.92 -24.54
CA LEU A 950 -21.20 -15.16 -23.09
C LEU A 950 -21.25 -13.80 -22.36
N LYS A 951 -22.40 -13.49 -21.77
CA LYS A 951 -22.64 -12.23 -21.05
C LYS A 951 -22.11 -12.27 -19.61
N ASN A 952 -21.71 -11.10 -19.08
CA ASN A 952 -21.29 -10.95 -17.67
C ASN A 952 -22.37 -11.33 -16.65
N THR A 953 -23.65 -11.30 -17.05
CA THR A 953 -24.80 -11.71 -16.21
C THR A 953 -24.86 -13.22 -15.97
N VAL A 954 -24.08 -14.02 -16.70
CA VAL A 954 -23.97 -15.46 -16.45
C VAL A 954 -23.03 -15.68 -15.27
N ASP A 955 -23.61 -16.16 -14.16
CA ASP A 955 -22.88 -16.54 -12.96
C ASP A 955 -21.72 -17.48 -13.29
N ALA A 956 -20.57 -17.25 -12.64
CA ALA A 956 -19.33 -17.98 -12.90
C ALA A 956 -19.51 -19.50 -12.86
N GLU A 957 -20.32 -20.02 -11.93
CA GLU A 957 -20.62 -21.46 -11.77
C GLU A 957 -21.40 -22.06 -12.95
N ARG A 958 -22.17 -21.24 -13.67
CA ARG A 958 -23.02 -21.70 -14.77
C ARG A 958 -22.33 -21.60 -16.12
N ARG A 959 -21.20 -20.91 -16.22
CA ARG A 959 -20.53 -20.61 -17.50
C ARG A 959 -20.17 -21.88 -18.27
N GLU A 960 -19.56 -22.87 -17.62
CA GLU A 960 -19.17 -24.14 -18.27
C GLU A 960 -20.38 -24.87 -18.85
N ALA A 961 -21.44 -25.04 -18.06
CA ALA A 961 -22.67 -25.70 -18.48
C ALA A 961 -23.40 -24.94 -19.61
N VAL A 962 -23.42 -23.61 -19.54
CA VAL A 962 -23.99 -22.77 -20.60
C VAL A 962 -23.21 -22.91 -21.89
N ILE A 963 -21.88 -22.80 -21.85
CA ILE A 963 -21.03 -22.97 -23.04
C ILE A 963 -21.21 -24.36 -23.63
N ALA A 964 -21.16 -25.42 -22.82
CA ALA A 964 -21.36 -26.79 -23.29
C ALA A 964 -22.73 -26.99 -23.95
N ARG A 965 -23.79 -26.39 -23.40
CA ARG A 965 -25.14 -26.44 -23.98
C ARG A 965 -25.22 -25.73 -25.32
N GLU A 966 -24.60 -24.55 -25.45
CA GLU A 966 -24.62 -23.80 -26.71
C GLU A 966 -23.75 -24.47 -27.78
N ILE A 967 -22.61 -25.07 -27.40
CA ILE A 967 -21.83 -25.94 -28.31
C ILE A 967 -22.65 -27.14 -28.77
N ALA A 968 -23.42 -27.78 -27.88
CA ALA A 968 -24.31 -28.89 -28.25
C ALA A 968 -25.42 -28.47 -29.23
N LYS A 969 -25.85 -27.20 -29.20
CA LYS A 969 -26.76 -26.62 -30.20
C LYS A 969 -26.05 -26.23 -31.51
N GLY A 970 -24.74 -26.44 -31.59
CA GLY A 970 -23.93 -26.21 -32.78
C GLY A 970 -23.18 -24.88 -32.81
N ALA A 971 -23.05 -24.15 -31.69
CA ALA A 971 -22.22 -22.95 -31.66
C ALA A 971 -20.74 -23.30 -31.93
N ASN A 972 -20.10 -22.57 -32.85
CA ASN A 972 -18.69 -22.73 -33.23
C ASN A 972 -17.88 -21.44 -33.09
N VAL A 973 -18.52 -20.33 -32.71
CA VAL A 973 -17.85 -19.06 -32.38
C VAL A 973 -18.35 -18.54 -31.03
N VAL A 974 -17.46 -18.34 -30.06
CA VAL A 974 -17.80 -17.78 -28.74
C VAL A 974 -17.27 -16.35 -28.63
N LEU A 975 -18.15 -15.41 -28.30
CA LEU A 975 -17.85 -13.99 -28.13
C LEU A 975 -17.91 -13.65 -26.62
N CYS A 976 -16.83 -13.19 -26.01
CA CYS A 976 -16.84 -12.91 -24.56
C CYS A 976 -15.82 -11.86 -24.11
N ASN A 977 -15.98 -11.35 -22.89
CA ASN A 977 -14.91 -10.64 -22.21
C ASN A 977 -13.86 -11.66 -21.71
N PRO A 978 -12.55 -11.45 -21.92
CA PRO A 978 -11.53 -12.39 -21.47
C PRO A 978 -11.58 -12.65 -19.95
N GLU A 979 -12.02 -11.68 -19.14
CA GLU A 979 -12.21 -11.86 -17.69
C GLU A 979 -13.26 -12.93 -17.34
N LEU A 980 -14.17 -13.27 -18.27
CA LEU A 980 -15.16 -14.33 -18.04
C LEU A 980 -14.57 -15.74 -18.13
N VAL A 981 -13.45 -15.89 -18.85
CA VAL A 981 -12.82 -17.19 -19.14
C VAL A 981 -11.38 -17.32 -18.66
N LYS A 982 -10.82 -16.29 -18.03
CA LYS A 982 -9.43 -16.23 -17.55
C LYS A 982 -9.04 -17.38 -16.61
N THR A 983 -10.00 -17.98 -15.93
CA THR A 983 -9.75 -19.05 -14.94
C THR A 983 -10.69 -20.23 -15.17
N GLY A 984 -10.12 -21.43 -15.14
CA GLY A 984 -10.82 -22.68 -14.83
C GLY A 984 -11.81 -23.26 -15.85
N LEU A 985 -12.11 -22.58 -16.96
CA LEU A 985 -13.01 -23.09 -17.99
C LEU A 985 -12.27 -23.98 -18.99
N ASP A 986 -12.72 -25.23 -19.12
CA ASP A 986 -12.22 -26.16 -20.15
C ASP A 986 -13.01 -25.95 -21.45
N LEU A 987 -12.34 -25.39 -22.46
CA LEU A 987 -12.91 -25.14 -23.78
C LEU A 987 -12.45 -26.18 -24.83
N VAL A 988 -11.75 -27.24 -24.40
CA VAL A 988 -11.26 -28.27 -25.33
C VAL A 988 -12.40 -29.21 -25.71
N ARG A 989 -12.74 -29.23 -27.00
CA ARG A 989 -13.73 -30.16 -27.56
C ARG A 989 -13.20 -31.59 -27.43
N ARG A 990 -13.92 -32.45 -26.71
CA ARG A 990 -13.74 -33.90 -26.83
C ARG A 990 -14.22 -34.30 -28.22
N VAL A 991 -13.32 -34.43 -29.18
CA VAL A 991 -13.61 -35.18 -30.40
C VAL A 991 -13.86 -36.61 -29.93
N ARG A 992 -15.10 -37.09 -30.01
CA ARG A 992 -15.35 -38.53 -29.92
C ARG A 992 -14.59 -39.14 -31.11
N ALA A 993 -13.55 -39.91 -30.80
CA ALA A 993 -12.97 -40.82 -31.77
C ALA A 993 -14.00 -41.87 -32.18
#